data_AF-A0A0K9P9M6-F1
#
_entry.id   AF-A0A0K9P9M6-F1
#
_cell.length_a   1.000
_cell.length_b   1.000
_cell.length_c   1.000
_cell.angle_alpha   90.00
_cell.angle_beta   90.00
_cell.angle_gamma   90.00
#
_symmetry.space_group_name_H-M   'P 1'
#
loop_
_entity.id
_entity.type
_entity.pdbx_description
1 polymer ?
#
loop_
_entity_poly.entity_id
_entity_poly.type
_entity_poly.pdbx_seq_one_letter_code
_entity_poly.pdbx_strand_id
1 'polypeptide(L)'
;MECDSLNNSPENMQMTKGVPHNLSFLHGDLDLWILEARCLPNMDLMAERMRKCFTLFGSCGSNLGKTSKHKMITSDPYVSVCLAGATVAQTRVILNTENPKWKEHFSVPVAHQVDKVDFQVKDNDLLGAELIGIVSIPVEVILTGKKISSWFSIIRPYGNPSRPYPELQLSIEFTPVDHNPLYANGVGAAPDFYGVPNAYFPLRKDGNVTLYQDAHVPEGELPQIQLDDGKVFEQAKCWEDICHAIIEAHHLIYIVGWSIYHPVKLVREPTKPLPKGGELSLGELLKYKSEEGVRVLLLIWDDKTSHDKLLIKTDGVMQTHDEETRKFFRHTSIHCVLAPRYASNKLSIFKQQVVGTLFTHHQKCVLVDSQASGNNRKITAFLGGLDLCDGRYDTPQHRIFADLDTVFADDIHNPTITSSSNRIRGPRQGWHDLHCRIEGPAAYDVLTNFEQRWKKATKWQDFKIRKVTKWNDDALIKLDRISWIVTPSSSPSPGDDQNACVSNEDNLENWHVQIFRSIDSGSVKGFPKLVQEAEAMNLVCQKNLKIDKSIHSAYVKAIRSAQHFIYIENQYFLGSSYHWPSYKNAGADNLIPMELALKIVSKIKENKRFSVYIVIPMWPEGIPNSAAVQEILYWQGQTMKMMYLKIADALNELGLSDCSHPQDYLNFYCLGKRESYLEKSSTHSSNGSFVNRDQNFGRFMIYVHAKGIIVDDEYVIIGSANINQRSLDGSRDTEIAMGAYQPNHNWAGRKKHPRGQVYGYRMSLWIEHLGNLEDVFLEPESIACVKRVNQLAEQNWECYVSSEGRQDMKGHMMKYPVEVKRDGKVQSLPGFESFPDVGGKVLGAHGTLPDVLTT
;
A
#
# COMPACT_ATOMS: atom_id res chain seq x y z
N MET A 1 33.81 -8.84 -61.04
CA MET A 1 33.62 -7.70 -61.96
C MET A 1 32.12 -7.56 -62.15
N GLU A 2 31.41 -6.49 -61.83
CA GLU A 2 31.61 -5.18 -61.19
C GLU A 2 30.22 -4.85 -60.59
N CYS A 3 30.15 -4.53 -59.29
CA CYS A 3 29.65 -3.26 -58.73
C CYS A 3 28.53 -2.54 -59.52
N ASP A 4 27.32 -2.47 -58.97
CA ASP A 4 26.78 -1.19 -58.48
C ASP A 4 25.53 -1.34 -57.60
N SER A 5 25.51 -0.50 -56.57
CA SER A 5 24.58 -0.38 -55.45
C SER A 5 23.38 0.51 -55.76
N LEU A 6 22.16 0.09 -55.38
CA LEU A 6 20.98 0.96 -55.32
C LEU A 6 20.46 1.07 -53.88
N ASN A 7 20.60 2.28 -53.34
CA ASN A 7 19.97 2.79 -52.12
C ASN A 7 18.45 2.75 -52.27
N ASN A 8 17.75 2.05 -51.36
CA ASN A 8 16.34 2.27 -51.09
C ASN A 8 16.17 2.83 -49.68
N SER A 9 15.98 4.14 -49.60
CA SER A 9 15.40 4.85 -48.45
C SER A 9 13.90 4.54 -48.35
N PRO A 10 13.32 4.33 -47.16
CA PRO A 10 11.87 4.22 -47.04
C PRO A 10 11.23 5.61 -47.12
N GLU A 11 10.31 5.75 -48.08
CA GLU A 11 9.54 6.95 -48.35
C GLU A 11 8.63 7.34 -47.17
N ASN A 12 8.44 8.66 -47.06
CA ASN A 12 7.52 9.35 -46.15
C ASN A 12 6.12 8.72 -46.15
N MET A 13 5.72 8.16 -45.02
CA MET A 13 4.33 7.78 -44.75
C MET A 13 3.52 9.08 -44.53
N GLN A 14 2.89 9.59 -45.59
CA GLN A 14 1.93 10.69 -45.51
C GLN A 14 0.73 10.25 -44.66
N MET A 15 0.51 10.97 -43.55
CA MET A 15 -0.68 10.79 -42.72
C MET A 15 -1.94 11.18 -43.50
N THR A 16 -2.73 10.18 -43.87
CA THR A 16 -4.10 10.34 -44.34
C THR A 16 -4.98 10.84 -43.21
N LYS A 17 -5.68 11.97 -43.44
CA LYS A 17 -6.72 12.50 -42.57
C LYS A 17 -7.90 11.52 -42.48
N GLY A 18 -8.38 11.26 -41.26
CA GLY A 18 -9.75 10.79 -41.01
C GLY A 18 -9.97 9.29 -40.81
N VAL A 19 -9.07 8.58 -40.10
CA VAL A 19 -9.40 7.26 -39.53
C VAL A 19 -9.92 7.49 -38.10
N PRO A 20 -11.08 6.92 -37.69
CA PRO A 20 -11.50 6.99 -36.30
C PRO A 20 -10.39 6.41 -35.40
N HIS A 21 -9.99 7.15 -34.37
CA HIS A 21 -9.01 6.69 -33.40
C HIS A 21 -9.57 5.44 -32.70
N ASN A 22 -9.17 4.25 -33.14
CA ASN A 22 -9.57 2.99 -32.51
C ASN A 22 -8.81 2.85 -31.18
N LEU A 23 -9.43 3.32 -30.11
CA LEU A 23 -8.94 3.13 -28.75
C LEU A 23 -8.85 1.62 -28.46
N SER A 24 -7.66 1.14 -28.12
CA SER A 24 -7.42 -0.25 -27.75
C SER A 24 -6.93 -0.35 -26.32
N PHE A 25 -7.24 -1.47 -25.65
CA PHE A 25 -6.71 -1.74 -24.32
C PHE A 25 -5.32 -2.36 -24.42
N LEU A 26 -4.34 -1.68 -23.84
CA LEU A 26 -2.99 -2.18 -23.63
C LEU A 26 -2.93 -2.77 -22.22
N HIS A 27 -3.22 -4.07 -22.10
CA HIS A 27 -3.22 -4.83 -20.85
C HIS A 27 -2.14 -5.91 -20.88
N GLY A 28 -1.05 -5.69 -20.15
CA GLY A 28 0.14 -6.54 -20.21
C GLY A 28 1.36 -5.87 -19.61
N ASP A 29 2.52 -6.25 -20.12
CA ASP A 29 3.82 -5.73 -19.72
C ASP A 29 4.52 -5.10 -20.93
N LEU A 30 4.98 -3.86 -20.76
CA LEU A 30 5.84 -3.16 -21.73
C LEU A 30 7.29 -3.30 -21.32
N ASP A 31 8.08 -3.95 -22.17
CA ASP A 31 9.54 -3.96 -22.12
C ASP A 31 10.07 -2.75 -22.91
N LEU A 32 10.63 -1.77 -22.21
CA LEU A 32 11.04 -0.49 -22.78
C LEU A 32 12.52 -0.25 -22.58
N TRP A 33 13.20 0.12 -23.65
CA TRP A 33 14.56 0.64 -23.64
C TRP A 33 14.55 2.05 -24.21
N ILE A 34 14.98 3.01 -23.40
CA ILE A 34 15.20 4.40 -23.81
C ILE A 34 16.71 4.60 -23.92
N LEU A 35 17.23 4.61 -25.16
CA LEU A 35 18.66 4.48 -25.43
C LEU A 35 19.36 5.84 -25.41
N GLU A 36 19.10 6.67 -26.42
CA GLU A 36 19.73 7.98 -26.56
C GLU A 36 18.86 8.93 -27.40
N ALA A 37 19.10 10.24 -27.27
CA ALA A 37 18.57 11.23 -28.19
C ALA A 37 19.72 12.02 -28.82
N ARG A 38 19.47 12.61 -29.97
CA ARG A 38 20.42 13.48 -30.67
C ARG A 38 19.78 14.77 -31.13
N CYS A 39 20.61 15.81 -31.26
CA CYS A 39 20.21 17.10 -31.80
C CYS A 39 19.06 17.78 -31.02
N LEU A 40 19.02 17.63 -29.69
CA LEU A 40 18.04 18.35 -28.86
C LEU A 40 18.37 19.85 -28.85
N PRO A 41 17.35 20.75 -28.79
CA PRO A 41 17.60 22.17 -28.63
C PRO A 41 18.20 22.49 -27.26
N ASN A 42 18.96 23.58 -27.18
CA ASN A 42 19.34 24.22 -25.92
C ASN A 42 18.17 25.07 -25.38
N MET A 43 17.51 24.57 -24.33
CA MET A 43 16.36 25.20 -23.69
C MET A 43 16.78 26.18 -22.59
N ASP A 44 17.88 25.93 -21.89
CA ASP A 44 18.45 26.85 -20.89
C ASP A 44 18.74 28.26 -21.44
N LEU A 45 19.21 28.37 -22.68
CA LEU A 45 19.43 29.67 -23.35
C LEU A 45 18.11 30.44 -23.57
N MET A 46 17.00 29.72 -23.83
CA MET A 46 15.67 30.32 -23.98
C MET A 46 15.14 30.80 -22.63
N ALA A 47 15.29 29.98 -21.58
CA ALA A 47 14.93 30.33 -20.21
C ALA A 47 15.73 31.53 -19.67
N GLU A 48 17.05 31.59 -19.93
CA GLU A 48 17.87 32.75 -19.57
C GLU A 48 17.48 34.04 -20.30
N ARG A 49 17.13 33.96 -21.59
CA ARG A 49 16.66 35.11 -22.38
C ARG A 49 15.34 35.64 -21.84
N MET A 50 14.38 34.75 -21.55
CA MET A 50 13.12 35.10 -20.89
C MET A 50 13.38 35.75 -19.53
N ARG A 51 14.26 35.17 -18.69
CA ARG A 51 14.63 35.71 -17.38
C ARG A 51 15.19 37.14 -17.46
N LYS A 52 16.05 37.41 -18.44
CA LYS A 52 16.60 38.76 -18.70
C LYS A 52 15.52 39.77 -19.10
N CYS A 53 14.50 39.34 -19.84
CA CYS A 53 13.34 40.18 -20.19
C CYS A 53 12.45 40.51 -18.98
N PHE A 54 12.27 39.59 -18.03
CA PHE A 54 11.48 39.85 -16.81
C PHE A 54 12.23 40.68 -15.75
N THR A 55 13.57 40.64 -15.73
CA THR A 55 14.37 41.49 -14.82
C THR A 55 14.46 42.96 -15.24
N LEU A 56 13.98 43.33 -16.43
CA LEU A 56 13.96 44.72 -16.92
C LEU A 56 12.91 45.61 -16.23
N PHE A 57 12.01 45.06 -15.41
CA PHE A 57 11.01 45.81 -14.64
C PHE A 57 11.20 45.77 -13.11
N GLY A 58 12.39 45.40 -12.61
CA GLY A 58 12.66 45.33 -11.17
C GLY A 58 14.09 45.75 -10.80
N SER A 59 14.22 47.03 -10.45
CA SER A 59 15.29 47.71 -9.69
C SER A 59 16.77 47.34 -9.91
N CYS A 60 17.54 48.33 -10.35
CA CYS A 60 19.00 48.38 -10.40
C CYS A 60 19.68 47.95 -9.08
N GLY A 61 20.72 47.11 -9.20
CA GLY A 61 21.61 46.75 -8.08
C GLY A 61 22.88 46.01 -8.51
N SER A 62 23.95 46.80 -8.67
CA SER A 62 25.41 46.50 -8.61
C SER A 62 26.03 45.26 -9.28
N ASN A 63 26.92 45.58 -10.22
CA ASN A 63 28.03 44.75 -10.71
C ASN A 63 28.91 44.21 -9.58
N LEU A 64 29.08 42.88 -9.52
CA LEU A 64 30.29 42.25 -8.98
C LEU A 64 30.80 41.19 -9.96
N GLY A 65 31.95 41.48 -10.56
CA GLY A 65 32.67 40.55 -11.41
C GLY A 65 33.15 39.32 -10.65
N LYS A 66 32.86 38.14 -11.21
CA LYS A 66 33.67 36.93 -11.02
C LYS A 66 33.81 36.24 -12.37
N THR A 67 35.04 36.12 -12.82
CA THR A 67 35.48 35.26 -13.91
C THR A 67 35.21 33.80 -13.55
N SER A 68 34.04 33.31 -13.93
CA SER A 68 33.72 31.88 -13.94
C SER A 68 34.04 31.34 -15.33
N LYS A 69 34.87 30.28 -15.40
CA LYS A 69 35.03 29.46 -16.62
C LYS A 69 33.66 29.22 -17.25
N HIS A 70 33.52 29.50 -18.56
CA HIS A 70 32.31 29.19 -19.33
C HIS A 70 32.03 27.69 -19.24
N LYS A 71 31.20 27.26 -18.28
CA LYS A 71 30.44 26.03 -18.43
C LYS A 71 29.43 26.32 -19.53
N MET A 72 29.47 25.57 -20.63
CA MET A 72 28.37 25.58 -21.59
C MET A 72 27.12 25.12 -20.82
N ILE A 73 26.19 26.05 -20.61
CA ILE A 73 24.88 25.75 -20.02
C ILE A 73 23.99 25.30 -21.19
N THR A 74 23.51 24.07 -21.11
CA THR A 74 22.66 23.45 -22.13
C THR A 74 21.64 22.60 -21.41
N SER A 75 20.57 22.22 -22.14
CA SER A 75 19.49 21.36 -21.64
C SER A 75 19.96 20.19 -20.77
N ASP A 76 19.18 19.92 -19.74
CA ASP A 76 19.18 18.79 -18.82
C ASP A 76 18.06 17.79 -19.17
N PRO A 77 18.15 17.04 -20.29
CA PRO A 77 17.04 16.27 -20.82
C PRO A 77 16.71 14.98 -20.04
N TYR A 78 15.42 14.63 -20.07
CA TYR A 78 14.88 13.33 -19.65
C TYR A 78 13.63 12.96 -20.47
N VAL A 79 13.20 11.70 -20.42
CA VAL A 79 12.00 11.21 -21.12
C VAL A 79 10.95 10.77 -20.11
N SER A 80 9.68 11.13 -20.36
CA SER A 80 8.51 10.57 -19.66
C SER A 80 7.71 9.72 -20.64
N VAL A 81 7.38 8.49 -20.25
CA VAL A 81 6.48 7.60 -20.99
C VAL A 81 5.08 7.80 -20.43
N CYS A 82 4.12 8.17 -21.28
CA CYS A 82 2.78 8.53 -20.89
C CYS A 82 1.72 7.66 -21.60
N LEU A 83 0.73 7.21 -20.83
CA LEU A 83 -0.44 6.46 -21.30
C LEU A 83 -1.70 7.06 -20.69
N ALA A 84 -2.68 7.41 -21.53
CA ALA A 84 -3.95 8.01 -21.08
C ALA A 84 -3.77 9.20 -20.10
N GLY A 85 -2.71 9.99 -20.27
CA GLY A 85 -2.37 11.11 -19.39
C GLY A 85 -1.54 10.74 -18.15
N ALA A 86 -1.50 9.46 -17.75
CA ALA A 86 -0.67 8.96 -16.65
C ALA A 86 0.79 8.80 -17.08
N THR A 87 1.72 9.13 -16.21
CA THR A 87 3.17 8.89 -16.44
C THR A 87 3.55 7.54 -15.87
N VAL A 88 3.90 6.59 -16.74
CA VAL A 88 4.15 5.19 -16.35
C VAL A 88 5.64 4.85 -16.17
N ALA A 89 6.52 5.62 -16.81
CA ALA A 89 7.97 5.51 -16.67
C ALA A 89 8.65 6.87 -16.89
N GLN A 90 9.81 7.10 -16.26
CA GLN A 90 10.62 8.29 -16.48
C GLN A 90 12.10 7.96 -16.41
N THR A 91 12.89 8.49 -17.33
CA THR A 91 14.35 8.31 -17.27
C THR A 91 15.00 9.22 -16.23
N ARG A 92 16.29 8.98 -15.96
CA ARG A 92 17.12 9.98 -15.29
C ARG A 92 17.26 11.26 -16.11
N VAL A 93 17.62 12.33 -15.40
CA VAL A 93 18.06 13.59 -15.99
C VAL A 93 19.54 13.49 -16.33
N ILE A 94 19.93 13.80 -17.56
CA ILE A 94 21.35 13.91 -17.95
C ILE A 94 21.67 15.38 -18.09
N LEU A 95 22.67 15.85 -17.35
CA LEU A 95 22.95 17.28 -17.26
C LEU A 95 23.74 17.80 -18.46
N ASN A 96 23.42 19.01 -18.91
CA ASN A 96 24.17 19.82 -19.87
C ASN A 96 24.55 19.07 -21.15
N THR A 97 23.55 18.48 -21.81
CA THR A 97 23.74 17.80 -23.09
C THR A 97 22.56 17.92 -24.04
N GLU A 98 22.86 18.13 -25.31
CA GLU A 98 21.90 18.04 -26.43
C GLU A 98 21.84 16.62 -27.03
N ASN A 99 22.73 15.72 -26.61
CA ASN A 99 22.83 14.34 -27.11
C ASN A 99 22.89 13.33 -25.94
N PRO A 100 21.82 13.25 -25.13
CA PRO A 100 21.80 12.39 -23.95
C PRO A 100 21.83 10.91 -24.28
N LYS A 101 22.55 10.12 -23.45
CA LYS A 101 22.57 8.65 -23.51
C LYS A 101 22.07 8.06 -22.19
N TRP A 102 20.80 7.67 -22.16
CA TRP A 102 20.18 7.09 -20.97
C TRP A 102 20.52 5.60 -20.84
N LYS A 103 20.28 4.81 -21.90
CA LYS A 103 20.43 3.34 -21.88
C LYS A 103 19.72 2.73 -20.66
N GLU A 104 18.49 3.18 -20.42
CA GLU A 104 17.68 2.72 -19.28
C GLU A 104 16.60 1.76 -19.75
N HIS A 105 16.38 0.74 -18.94
CA HIS A 105 15.41 -0.33 -19.16
C HIS A 105 14.26 -0.20 -18.17
N PHE A 106 13.03 -0.41 -18.66
CA PHE A 106 11.83 -0.42 -17.83
C PHE A 106 10.97 -1.61 -18.22
N SER A 107 10.58 -2.40 -17.23
CA SER A 107 9.48 -3.36 -17.32
C SER A 107 8.26 -2.72 -16.67
N VAL A 108 7.28 -2.30 -17.47
CA VAL A 108 6.14 -1.49 -17.01
C VAL A 108 4.84 -2.28 -17.17
N PRO A 109 4.17 -2.67 -16.06
CA PRO A 109 2.82 -3.21 -16.18
C PRO A 109 1.88 -2.09 -16.62
N VAL A 110 1.00 -2.41 -17.58
CA VAL A 110 0.04 -1.47 -18.16
C VAL A 110 -1.35 -2.08 -18.22
N ALA A 111 -2.36 -1.23 -17.98
CA ALA A 111 -3.78 -1.56 -18.07
C ALA A 111 -4.57 -0.34 -18.58
N HIS A 112 -4.16 0.21 -19.73
CA HIS A 112 -4.64 1.52 -20.21
C HIS A 112 -5.39 1.40 -21.52
N GLN A 113 -6.50 2.13 -21.67
CA GLN A 113 -7.13 2.33 -22.96
C GLN A 113 -6.51 3.54 -23.66
N VAL A 114 -5.82 3.30 -24.77
CA VAL A 114 -5.04 4.31 -25.49
C VAL A 114 -5.09 4.07 -27.00
N ASP A 115 -4.83 5.11 -27.78
CA ASP A 115 -4.55 5.02 -29.22
C ASP A 115 -3.04 5.00 -29.52
N LYS A 116 -2.21 5.43 -28.57
CA LYS A 116 -0.76 5.52 -28.69
C LYS A 116 -0.02 5.52 -27.35
N VAL A 117 1.28 5.25 -27.41
CA VAL A 117 2.23 5.48 -26.31
C VAL A 117 3.04 6.74 -26.63
N ASP A 118 2.98 7.73 -25.74
CA ASP A 118 3.69 8.99 -25.89
C ASP A 118 4.99 9.01 -25.08
N PHE A 119 6.10 9.32 -25.73
CA PHE A 119 7.42 9.56 -25.14
C PHE A 119 7.69 11.06 -25.18
N GLN A 120 7.48 11.72 -24.05
CA GLN A 120 7.67 13.17 -23.89
C GLN A 120 9.12 13.45 -23.49
N VAL A 121 9.89 14.03 -24.40
CA VAL A 121 11.26 14.51 -24.14
C VAL A 121 11.16 15.89 -23.50
N LYS A 122 11.72 16.04 -22.32
CA LYS A 122 11.59 17.24 -21.48
C LYS A 122 12.94 17.72 -21.01
N ASP A 123 13.04 19.01 -20.78
CA ASP A 123 14.16 19.65 -20.09
C ASP A 123 13.84 19.82 -18.61
N ASN A 124 14.81 19.59 -17.71
CA ASN A 124 14.58 19.65 -16.27
C ASN A 124 15.18 20.92 -15.63
N ASP A 125 14.45 22.03 -15.70
CA ASP A 125 14.86 23.27 -15.04
C ASP A 125 14.55 23.32 -13.54
N LEU A 126 15.22 24.24 -12.84
CA LEU A 126 15.00 24.52 -11.42
C LEU A 126 13.57 24.96 -11.09
N LEU A 127 12.86 25.58 -12.04
CA LEU A 127 11.51 26.15 -11.85
C LEU A 127 10.38 25.25 -12.37
N GLY A 128 10.69 24.15 -13.06
CA GLY A 128 9.70 23.27 -13.68
C GLY A 128 10.29 22.59 -14.92
N ALA A 129 9.70 21.49 -15.36
CA ALA A 129 10.17 20.82 -16.57
C ALA A 129 9.53 21.45 -17.83
N GLU A 130 10.33 21.78 -18.84
CA GLU A 130 9.86 22.29 -20.13
C GLU A 130 9.77 21.15 -21.17
N LEU A 131 8.75 21.14 -22.02
CA LEU A 131 8.58 20.11 -23.05
C LEU A 131 9.40 20.44 -24.31
N ILE A 132 10.36 19.58 -24.65
CA ILE A 132 11.15 19.69 -25.89
C ILE A 132 10.33 19.17 -27.08
N GLY A 133 9.67 18.02 -26.92
CA GLY A 133 8.81 17.43 -27.94
C GLY A 133 8.38 16.01 -27.59
N ILE A 134 7.64 15.38 -28.50
CA ILE A 134 6.97 14.09 -28.28
C ILE A 134 7.28 13.14 -29.43
N VAL A 135 7.56 11.87 -29.09
CA VAL A 135 7.48 10.73 -30.01
C VAL A 135 6.22 9.93 -29.65
N SER A 136 5.37 9.65 -30.63
CA SER A 136 4.15 8.87 -30.44
C SER A 136 4.22 7.57 -31.23
N ILE A 137 4.07 6.42 -30.57
CA ILE A 137 3.99 5.11 -31.21
C ILE A 137 2.55 4.61 -31.16
N PRO A 138 1.87 4.34 -32.29
CA PRO A 138 0.48 3.88 -32.29
C PRO A 138 0.33 2.53 -31.59
N VAL A 139 -0.77 2.37 -30.84
CA VAL A 139 -1.05 1.15 -30.06
C VAL A 139 -1.18 -0.07 -30.96
N GLU A 140 -1.72 0.08 -32.17
CA GLU A 140 -1.89 -1.00 -33.15
C GLU A 140 -0.56 -1.68 -33.52
N VAL A 141 0.53 -0.90 -33.58
CA VAL A 141 1.87 -1.43 -33.87
C VAL A 141 2.41 -2.19 -32.66
N ILE A 142 2.15 -1.69 -31.46
CA ILE A 142 2.61 -2.28 -30.19
C ILE A 142 1.89 -3.61 -29.91
N LEU A 143 0.58 -3.67 -30.19
CA LEU A 143 -0.24 -4.88 -30.01
C LEU A 143 0.19 -6.04 -30.92
N THR A 144 0.99 -5.79 -31.96
CA THR A 144 1.57 -6.89 -32.77
C THR A 144 2.53 -7.78 -31.97
N GLY A 145 3.01 -7.32 -30.80
CA GLY A 145 4.00 -8.01 -29.97
C GLY A 145 5.41 -8.03 -30.56
N LYS A 146 5.60 -7.54 -31.79
CA LYS A 146 6.93 -7.48 -32.41
C LYS A 146 7.77 -6.41 -31.74
N LYS A 147 9.03 -6.75 -31.41
CA LYS A 147 10.01 -5.79 -30.94
C LYS A 147 10.24 -4.69 -31.98
N ILE A 148 9.92 -3.45 -31.60
CA ILE A 148 10.17 -2.25 -32.40
C ILE A 148 11.47 -1.63 -31.88
N SER A 149 12.48 -1.44 -32.72
CA SER A 149 13.70 -0.74 -32.34
C SER A 149 14.17 0.17 -33.48
N SER A 150 14.15 1.48 -33.27
CA SER A 150 14.49 2.47 -34.29
C SER A 150 14.80 3.85 -33.69
N TRP A 151 15.25 4.76 -34.55
CA TRP A 151 15.22 6.21 -34.34
C TRP A 151 13.85 6.77 -34.72
N PHE A 152 13.33 7.66 -33.91
CA PHE A 152 12.05 8.33 -34.10
C PHE A 152 12.23 9.85 -34.03
N SER A 153 11.61 10.59 -34.94
CA SER A 153 11.65 12.05 -34.93
C SER A 153 10.85 12.63 -33.77
N ILE A 154 11.46 13.56 -33.03
CA ILE A 154 10.81 14.27 -31.93
C ILE A 154 10.01 15.44 -32.49
N ILE A 155 8.69 15.40 -32.31
CA ILE A 155 7.76 16.43 -32.82
C ILE A 155 7.57 17.52 -31.77
N ARG A 156 7.75 18.79 -32.15
CA ARG A 156 7.58 19.94 -31.24
C ARG A 156 6.11 20.38 -31.16
N PRO A 157 5.64 20.90 -30.00
CA PRO A 157 4.29 21.43 -29.88
C PRO A 157 4.03 22.67 -30.76
N TYR A 158 5.04 23.51 -30.98
CA TYR A 158 4.96 24.74 -31.77
C TYR A 158 6.25 24.98 -32.58
N GLY A 159 6.10 25.24 -33.89
CA GLY A 159 7.17 25.66 -34.79
C GLY A 159 7.68 24.59 -35.76
N ASN A 160 8.06 25.02 -36.97
CA ASN A 160 8.76 24.16 -37.93
C ASN A 160 10.17 23.84 -37.41
N PRO A 161 10.65 22.59 -37.53
CA PRO A 161 11.97 22.23 -37.01
C PRO A 161 13.07 22.95 -37.80
N SER A 162 13.85 23.79 -37.13
CA SER A 162 15.14 24.27 -37.65
C SER A 162 16.14 23.12 -37.60
N ARG A 163 16.79 22.80 -38.72
CA ARG A 163 17.83 21.74 -38.80
C ARG A 163 18.96 22.01 -37.79
N PRO A 164 19.54 20.98 -37.15
CA PRO A 164 19.25 19.54 -37.28
C PRO A 164 17.97 19.08 -36.55
N TYR A 165 17.35 18.00 -37.04
CA TYR A 165 16.10 17.47 -36.48
C TYR A 165 16.37 16.64 -35.21
N PRO A 166 15.67 16.90 -34.10
CA PRO A 166 15.80 16.12 -32.87
C PRO A 166 15.21 14.72 -33.06
N GLU A 167 15.92 13.69 -32.62
CA GLU A 167 15.48 12.28 -32.72
C GLU A 167 15.76 11.52 -31.42
N LEU A 168 14.94 10.51 -31.14
CA LEU A 168 15.00 9.62 -29.98
C LEU A 168 15.11 8.17 -30.44
N GLN A 169 16.09 7.44 -29.91
CA GLN A 169 16.26 6.01 -30.14
C GLN A 169 15.56 5.21 -29.04
N LEU A 170 14.63 4.34 -29.44
CA LEU A 170 13.81 3.53 -28.55
C LEU A 170 13.86 2.05 -28.95
N SER A 171 13.63 1.17 -27.98
CA SER A 171 13.16 -0.19 -28.23
C SER A 171 11.96 -0.49 -27.34
N ILE A 172 10.90 -1.07 -27.91
CA ILE A 172 9.65 -1.41 -27.23
C ILE A 172 9.18 -2.79 -27.67
N GLU A 173 8.78 -3.61 -26.70
CA GLU A 173 8.14 -4.91 -26.90
C GLU A 173 6.99 -5.03 -25.89
N PHE A 174 5.88 -5.63 -26.31
CA PHE A 174 4.69 -5.76 -25.48
C PHE A 174 4.31 -7.23 -25.35
N THR A 175 4.14 -7.66 -24.10
CA THR A 175 3.64 -9.00 -23.78
C THR A 175 2.24 -8.87 -23.17
N PRO A 176 1.18 -9.30 -23.87
CA PRO A 176 -0.17 -9.38 -23.31
C PRO A 176 -0.23 -10.25 -22.04
N VAL A 177 -1.11 -9.92 -21.09
CA VAL A 177 -1.24 -10.68 -19.82
C VAL A 177 -1.49 -12.17 -20.04
N ASP A 178 -2.37 -12.52 -20.97
CA ASP A 178 -2.77 -13.90 -21.30
C ASP A 178 -1.65 -14.73 -21.95
N HIS A 179 -0.67 -14.06 -22.56
CA HIS A 179 0.50 -14.68 -23.16
C HIS A 179 1.72 -14.70 -22.23
N ASN A 180 1.65 -14.02 -21.08
CA ASN A 180 2.76 -13.96 -20.15
C ASN A 180 2.74 -15.19 -19.21
N PRO A 181 3.74 -16.10 -19.30
CA PRO A 181 3.79 -17.30 -18.47
C PRO A 181 3.88 -17.00 -16.96
N LEU A 182 4.29 -15.79 -16.59
CA LEU A 182 4.35 -15.32 -15.20
C LEU A 182 2.99 -15.38 -14.48
N TYR A 183 1.88 -15.32 -15.22
CA TYR A 183 0.52 -15.25 -14.67
C TYR A 183 -0.32 -16.50 -14.96
N ALA A 184 0.22 -17.50 -15.67
CA ALA A 184 -0.54 -18.64 -16.18
C ALA A 184 -0.91 -19.68 -15.10
N ASN A 185 -0.07 -19.84 -14.06
CA ASN A 185 -0.13 -20.96 -13.13
C ASN A 185 -0.39 -20.52 -11.67
N GLY A 186 -1.36 -19.63 -11.42
CA GLY A 186 -1.67 -19.17 -10.06
C GLY A 186 -0.57 -18.27 -9.46
N VAL A 187 -0.70 -17.91 -8.19
CA VAL A 187 0.20 -16.94 -7.53
C VAL A 187 1.42 -17.63 -6.94
N GLY A 188 1.33 -18.89 -6.51
CA GLY A 188 2.42 -19.65 -5.89
C GLY A 188 2.76 -21.00 -6.57
N ALA A 189 2.22 -21.28 -7.75
CA ALA A 189 2.00 -22.65 -8.21
C ALA A 189 2.91 -23.14 -9.37
N ALA A 190 4.16 -22.67 -9.45
CA ALA A 190 5.14 -23.17 -10.42
C ALA A 190 6.38 -23.79 -9.72
N PRO A 191 6.92 -24.93 -10.22
CA PRO A 191 8.18 -25.52 -9.72
C PRO A 191 9.36 -24.51 -9.72
N ASP A 192 9.31 -23.55 -10.65
CA ASP A 192 10.27 -22.46 -10.82
C ASP A 192 9.72 -21.11 -10.31
N PHE A 193 8.84 -21.09 -9.30
CA PHE A 193 8.33 -19.83 -8.76
C PHE A 193 9.41 -19.09 -7.96
N TYR A 194 9.95 -18.02 -8.55
CA TYR A 194 11.00 -17.18 -7.95
C TYR A 194 10.48 -15.95 -7.18
N GLY A 195 9.17 -15.90 -6.88
CA GLY A 195 8.54 -14.74 -6.24
C GLY A 195 7.99 -13.72 -7.24
N VAL A 196 7.62 -12.56 -6.71
CA VAL A 196 7.34 -11.36 -7.50
C VAL A 196 8.66 -10.88 -8.10
N PRO A 197 8.78 -10.80 -9.44
CA PRO A 197 9.99 -10.35 -10.09
C PRO A 197 10.21 -8.86 -9.83
N ASN A 198 11.45 -8.42 -9.97
CA ASN A 198 11.82 -7.01 -9.85
C ASN A 198 11.43 -6.38 -8.49
N ALA A 199 11.45 -7.15 -7.41
CA ALA A 199 11.36 -6.64 -6.04
C ALA A 199 12.75 -6.48 -5.42
N TYR A 200 12.91 -5.51 -4.51
CA TYR A 200 14.18 -5.24 -3.84
C TYR A 200 14.64 -6.42 -2.96
N PHE A 201 13.70 -7.04 -2.23
CA PHE A 201 13.98 -8.25 -1.46
C PHE A 201 13.54 -9.49 -2.25
N PRO A 202 14.37 -10.55 -2.27
CA PRO A 202 14.04 -11.78 -2.96
C PRO A 202 12.99 -12.59 -2.18
N LEU A 203 12.39 -13.59 -2.83
CA LEU A 203 11.61 -14.60 -2.14
C LEU A 203 12.53 -15.41 -1.21
N ARG A 204 12.14 -15.53 0.06
CA ARG A 204 12.81 -16.36 1.07
C ARG A 204 12.01 -17.64 1.29
N LYS A 205 12.69 -18.78 1.25
CA LYS A 205 12.09 -20.09 1.49
C LYS A 205 12.19 -20.48 2.97
N ASP A 206 11.48 -21.54 3.34
CA ASP A 206 11.59 -22.23 4.63
C ASP A 206 11.39 -21.35 5.87
N GLY A 207 10.52 -20.35 5.72
CA GLY A 207 10.05 -19.49 6.80
C GLY A 207 8.84 -20.07 7.52
N ASN A 208 8.33 -19.28 8.45
CA ASN A 208 7.05 -19.51 9.11
C ASN A 208 6.28 -18.18 9.20
N VAL A 209 4.96 -18.24 9.01
CA VAL A 209 4.06 -17.09 9.11
C VAL A 209 2.93 -17.41 10.05
N THR A 210 2.66 -16.51 10.99
CA THR A 210 1.43 -16.49 11.79
C THR A 210 0.59 -15.32 11.32
N LEU A 211 -0.66 -15.59 10.93
CA LEU A 211 -1.62 -14.57 10.50
C LEU A 211 -2.48 -14.17 11.70
N TYR A 212 -2.62 -12.87 11.94
CA TYR A 212 -3.42 -12.33 13.02
C TYR A 212 -4.64 -11.60 12.45
N GLN A 213 -5.80 -11.92 13.00
CA GLN A 213 -7.02 -11.11 12.88
C GLN A 213 -7.14 -10.33 14.19
N ASP A 214 -7.31 -9.02 14.08
CA ASP A 214 -7.33 -8.07 15.19
C ASP A 214 -6.08 -8.09 16.09
N ALA A 215 -6.14 -7.28 17.15
CA ALA A 215 -5.12 -7.26 18.19
C ALA A 215 -5.18 -8.50 19.08
N HIS A 216 -6.37 -9.10 19.25
CA HIS A 216 -6.57 -10.22 20.15
C HIS A 216 -7.76 -11.09 19.73
N VAL A 217 -7.63 -12.42 19.84
CA VAL A 217 -8.75 -13.36 19.65
C VAL A 217 -8.87 -14.22 20.91
N PRO A 218 -9.89 -13.97 21.75
CA PRO A 218 -10.22 -14.81 22.89
C PRO A 218 -10.38 -16.29 22.54
N GLU A 219 -9.97 -17.17 23.46
CA GLU A 219 -10.07 -18.62 23.27
C GLU A 219 -11.53 -19.08 23.26
N GLY A 220 -11.89 -19.90 22.27
CA GLY A 220 -13.24 -20.47 22.13
C GLY A 220 -14.31 -19.50 21.62
N GLU A 221 -13.95 -18.27 21.27
CA GLU A 221 -14.88 -17.29 20.69
C GLU A 221 -15.35 -17.67 19.29
N LEU A 222 -14.43 -18.11 18.44
CA LEU A 222 -14.71 -18.53 17.08
C LEU A 222 -14.69 -20.07 16.97
N PRO A 223 -15.53 -20.66 16.10
CA PRO A 223 -15.59 -22.09 15.91
C PRO A 223 -14.28 -22.63 15.29
N GLN A 224 -14.09 -23.94 15.46
CA GLN A 224 -12.97 -24.66 14.86
C GLN A 224 -13.10 -24.75 13.33
N ILE A 225 -11.99 -24.55 12.63
CA ILE A 225 -11.91 -24.66 11.17
C ILE A 225 -10.97 -25.80 10.81
N GLN A 226 -11.48 -26.77 10.06
CA GLN A 226 -10.70 -27.92 9.62
C GLN A 226 -9.79 -27.53 8.44
N LEU A 227 -8.52 -27.90 8.54
CA LEU A 227 -7.51 -27.77 7.51
C LEU A 227 -7.29 -29.11 6.81
N ASP A 228 -6.47 -29.11 5.77
CA ASP A 228 -5.89 -30.33 5.22
C ASP A 228 -5.16 -31.15 6.32
N ASP A 229 -5.00 -32.45 6.06
CA ASP A 229 -4.21 -33.37 6.88
C ASP A 229 -4.71 -33.54 8.34
N GLY A 230 -5.97 -33.20 8.59
CA GLY A 230 -6.65 -33.39 9.87
C GLY A 230 -6.28 -32.37 10.94
N LYS A 231 -5.65 -31.25 10.56
CA LYS A 231 -5.31 -30.15 11.46
C LYS A 231 -6.49 -29.19 11.65
N VAL A 232 -6.43 -28.41 12.71
CA VAL A 232 -7.38 -27.34 13.01
C VAL A 232 -6.65 -26.00 12.94
N PHE A 233 -7.28 -25.00 12.34
CA PHE A 233 -6.75 -23.64 12.32
C PHE A 233 -6.80 -23.05 13.73
N GLU A 234 -5.67 -22.52 14.20
CA GLU A 234 -5.56 -21.88 15.51
C GLU A 234 -5.58 -20.36 15.34
N GLN A 235 -6.59 -19.69 15.91
CA GLN A 235 -6.62 -18.22 15.94
C GLN A 235 -5.52 -17.70 16.88
N ALA A 236 -4.59 -16.94 16.31
CA ALA A 236 -3.45 -16.38 17.02
C ALA A 236 -3.78 -15.02 17.68
N LYS A 237 -3.00 -14.60 18.68
CA LYS A 237 -3.30 -13.44 19.55
C LYS A 237 -2.23 -12.36 19.41
N CYS A 238 -2.41 -11.45 18.45
CA CYS A 238 -1.36 -10.52 17.99
C CYS A 238 -0.61 -9.78 19.11
N TRP A 239 -1.31 -8.97 19.90
CA TRP A 239 -0.69 -8.14 20.92
C TRP A 239 -0.20 -8.95 22.12
N GLU A 240 -0.82 -10.08 22.41
CA GLU A 240 -0.33 -11.04 23.41
C GLU A 240 1.00 -11.65 22.95
N ASP A 241 1.09 -12.12 21.71
CA ASP A 241 2.33 -12.66 21.15
C ASP A 241 3.42 -11.58 21.04
N ILE A 242 3.09 -10.33 20.70
CA ILE A 242 4.04 -9.20 20.75
C ILE A 242 4.53 -8.96 22.18
N CYS A 243 3.63 -8.99 23.17
CA CYS A 243 3.98 -8.81 24.59
C CYS A 243 4.95 -9.90 25.05
N HIS A 244 4.63 -11.16 24.79
CA HIS A 244 5.51 -12.29 25.10
C HIS A 244 6.86 -12.19 24.39
N ALA A 245 6.86 -11.83 23.09
CA ALA A 245 8.09 -11.70 22.32
C ALA A 245 9.00 -10.56 22.84
N ILE A 246 8.42 -9.44 23.31
CA ILE A 246 9.16 -8.34 23.95
C ILE A 246 9.74 -8.80 25.30
N ILE A 247 8.96 -9.50 26.11
CA ILE A 247 9.39 -10.00 27.43
C ILE A 247 10.56 -11.00 27.27
N GLU A 248 10.46 -11.89 26.28
CA GLU A 248 11.45 -12.94 26.02
C GLU A 248 12.69 -12.44 25.29
N ALA A 249 12.70 -11.20 24.77
CA ALA A 249 13.84 -10.64 24.06
C ALA A 249 15.06 -10.47 24.97
N HIS A 250 16.24 -10.81 24.46
CA HIS A 250 17.50 -10.77 25.21
C HIS A 250 18.49 -9.72 24.67
N HIS A 251 18.36 -9.32 23.40
CA HIS A 251 19.35 -8.48 22.74
C HIS A 251 18.75 -7.22 22.13
N LEU A 252 17.66 -7.31 21.36
CA LEU A 252 17.07 -6.19 20.67
C LEU A 252 15.54 -6.18 20.70
N ILE A 253 14.99 -4.98 20.79
CA ILE A 253 13.59 -4.65 20.53
C ILE A 253 13.57 -3.40 19.66
N TYR A 254 13.29 -3.54 18.36
CA TYR A 254 13.18 -2.42 17.43
C TYR A 254 11.73 -2.23 17.01
N ILE A 255 11.20 -1.01 17.17
CA ILE A 255 9.80 -0.71 16.90
C ILE A 255 9.70 0.44 15.90
N VAL A 256 8.82 0.29 14.93
CA VAL A 256 8.43 1.31 13.96
C VAL A 256 6.93 1.52 14.08
N GLY A 257 6.51 2.78 14.13
CA GLY A 257 5.09 3.12 14.08
C GLY A 257 4.85 4.44 13.37
N TRP A 258 3.68 4.55 12.75
CA TRP A 258 3.11 5.84 12.40
C TRP A 258 2.74 6.61 13.67
N SER A 259 2.22 5.90 14.68
CA SER A 259 2.04 6.39 16.04
C SER A 259 2.43 5.29 17.03
N ILE A 260 2.99 5.67 18.16
CA ILE A 260 3.21 4.76 19.30
C ILE A 260 2.70 5.51 20.53
N TYR A 261 1.82 4.88 21.30
CA TYR A 261 1.28 5.48 22.51
C TYR A 261 1.74 4.71 23.74
N HIS A 262 2.70 5.27 24.48
CA HIS A 262 3.37 4.58 25.57
C HIS A 262 2.44 4.07 26.71
N PRO A 263 1.24 4.65 26.99
CA PRO A 263 0.35 4.15 28.03
C PRO A 263 -0.43 2.89 27.68
N VAL A 264 -0.52 2.48 26.40
CA VAL A 264 -1.33 1.31 26.03
C VAL A 264 -0.87 0.03 26.71
N LYS A 265 -1.81 -0.84 27.03
CA LYS A 265 -1.53 -2.22 27.47
C LYS A 265 -1.72 -3.17 26.31
N LEU A 266 -0.71 -4.01 26.08
CA LEU A 266 -0.73 -5.02 25.02
C LEU A 266 -1.71 -6.16 25.33
N VAL A 267 -1.80 -6.58 26.60
CA VAL A 267 -2.70 -7.64 27.04
C VAL A 267 -3.72 -7.08 28.03
N ARG A 268 -5.01 -7.22 27.69
CA ARG A 268 -6.14 -6.80 28.53
C ARG A 268 -6.97 -8.00 28.99
N GLU A 269 -7.12 -8.98 28.10
CA GLU A 269 -7.79 -10.26 28.34
C GLU A 269 -6.77 -11.40 28.13
N PRO A 270 -5.94 -11.74 29.13
CA PRO A 270 -4.89 -12.73 28.96
C PRO A 270 -5.45 -14.13 28.72
N THR A 271 -4.95 -14.86 27.72
CA THR A 271 -5.32 -16.27 27.47
C THR A 271 -4.39 -17.25 28.17
N LYS A 272 -3.19 -16.79 28.56
CA LYS A 272 -2.23 -17.53 29.39
C LYS A 272 -1.66 -16.65 30.49
N PRO A 273 -1.07 -17.23 31.56
CA PRO A 273 -0.44 -16.45 32.62
C PRO A 273 0.64 -15.52 32.06
N LEU A 274 0.53 -14.22 32.35
CA LEU A 274 1.50 -13.23 31.91
C LEU A 274 2.80 -13.40 32.71
N PRO A 275 3.97 -13.44 32.05
CA PRO A 275 5.25 -13.33 32.74
C PRO A 275 5.36 -11.97 33.43
N LYS A 276 6.30 -11.86 34.38
CA LYS A 276 6.56 -10.61 35.09
C LYS A 276 6.83 -9.47 34.09
N GLY A 277 6.06 -8.39 34.20
CA GLY A 277 6.14 -7.22 33.33
C GLY A 277 5.11 -7.20 32.19
N GLY A 278 4.39 -8.30 31.94
CA GLY A 278 3.33 -8.35 30.91
C GLY A 278 2.09 -7.53 31.25
N GLU A 279 1.89 -7.21 32.52
CA GLU A 279 0.82 -6.34 33.03
C GLU A 279 1.10 -4.84 32.86
N LEU A 280 2.34 -4.48 32.51
CA LEU A 280 2.79 -3.09 32.36
C LEU A 280 2.21 -2.45 31.08
N SER A 281 2.17 -1.12 31.08
CA SER A 281 1.99 -0.39 29.82
C SER A 281 3.20 -0.61 28.91
N LEU A 282 3.00 -0.44 27.60
CA LEU A 282 4.06 -0.57 26.59
C LEU A 282 5.31 0.22 26.96
N GLY A 283 5.13 1.47 27.41
CA GLY A 283 6.22 2.35 27.81
C GLY A 283 7.04 1.80 28.97
N GLU A 284 6.36 1.31 30.01
CA GLU A 284 7.03 0.76 31.20
C GLU A 284 7.64 -0.64 30.91
N LEU A 285 6.99 -1.46 30.08
CA LEU A 285 7.56 -2.73 29.60
C LEU A 285 8.88 -2.51 28.83
N LEU A 286 8.92 -1.51 27.94
CA LEU A 286 10.14 -1.21 27.19
C LEU A 286 11.25 -0.68 28.09
N LYS A 287 10.93 0.15 29.10
CA LYS A 287 11.91 0.59 30.12
C LYS A 287 12.46 -0.61 30.89
N TYR A 288 11.56 -1.47 31.37
CA TYR A 288 11.89 -2.69 32.08
C TYR A 288 12.90 -3.55 31.29
N LYS A 289 12.62 -3.82 30.01
CA LYS A 289 13.54 -4.57 29.14
C LYS A 289 14.85 -3.84 28.88
N SER A 290 14.81 -2.52 28.74
CA SER A 290 16.03 -1.73 28.55
C SER A 290 16.94 -1.75 29.78
N GLU A 291 16.36 -1.76 30.99
CA GLU A 291 17.08 -1.87 32.27
C GLU A 291 17.72 -3.26 32.46
N GLU A 292 17.14 -4.31 31.89
CA GLU A 292 17.75 -5.65 31.79
C GLU A 292 18.92 -5.71 30.78
N GLY A 293 19.18 -4.64 30.04
CA GLY A 293 20.28 -4.53 29.08
C GLY A 293 19.89 -4.79 27.62
N VAL A 294 18.60 -4.98 27.32
CA VAL A 294 18.10 -5.13 25.94
C VAL A 294 18.19 -3.79 25.20
N ARG A 295 18.68 -3.81 23.95
CA ARG A 295 18.74 -2.62 23.10
C ARG A 295 17.36 -2.30 22.55
N VAL A 296 16.77 -1.19 23.02
CA VAL A 296 15.45 -0.74 22.55
C VAL A 296 15.59 0.50 21.66
N LEU A 297 15.13 0.38 20.41
CA LEU A 297 15.15 1.46 19.41
C LEU A 297 13.74 1.70 18.86
N LEU A 298 13.25 2.95 18.93
CA LEU A 298 11.95 3.34 18.38
C LEU A 298 12.16 4.33 17.23
N LEU A 299 11.53 4.05 16.09
CA LEU A 299 11.48 4.91 14.92
C LEU A 299 10.03 5.32 14.64
N ILE A 300 9.63 6.46 15.18
CA ILE A 300 8.25 6.98 15.10
C ILE A 300 8.19 8.04 14.01
N TRP A 301 7.10 8.14 13.26
CA TRP A 301 6.89 9.27 12.36
C TRP A 301 6.87 10.61 13.14
N ASP A 302 7.48 11.65 12.57
CA ASP A 302 7.47 13.03 13.11
C ASP A 302 6.30 13.80 12.48
N ASP A 303 5.19 13.93 13.20
CA ASP A 303 4.10 14.80 12.81
C ASP A 303 4.52 16.25 13.07
N LYS A 304 4.94 16.91 11.99
CA LYS A 304 5.41 18.31 12.06
C LYS A 304 4.35 19.30 12.55
N THR A 305 3.08 18.90 12.65
CA THR A 305 2.00 19.72 13.19
C THR A 305 1.79 19.50 14.69
N SER A 306 2.32 18.42 15.26
CA SER A 306 2.42 18.18 16.69
C SER A 306 3.51 19.06 17.28
N HIS A 307 3.15 20.01 18.15
CA HIS A 307 4.11 20.88 18.82
C HIS A 307 3.83 20.94 20.31
N ASP A 308 4.90 20.71 21.09
CA ASP A 308 4.92 21.03 22.52
C ASP A 308 6.18 21.87 22.80
N LYS A 309 6.07 23.14 22.38
CA LYS A 309 7.06 24.20 22.61
C LYS A 309 6.36 25.37 23.30
N LEU A 310 7.03 25.94 24.31
CA LEU A 310 6.61 27.18 24.97
C LEU A 310 5.19 27.15 25.56
N LEU A 311 4.86 26.11 26.34
CA LEU A 311 3.58 25.99 27.07
C LEU A 311 2.31 25.91 26.19
N ILE A 312 2.46 25.73 24.88
CA ILE A 312 1.37 25.44 23.95
C ILE A 312 1.52 24.00 23.51
N LYS A 313 0.57 23.15 23.92
CA LYS A 313 0.36 21.81 23.35
C LYS A 313 -0.62 21.94 22.20
N THR A 314 -0.19 21.63 20.99
CA THR A 314 -1.11 21.37 19.88
C THR A 314 -1.05 19.88 19.57
N ASP A 315 -2.18 19.20 19.74
CA ASP A 315 -2.37 17.87 19.17
C ASP A 315 -2.19 18.00 17.65
N GLY A 316 -1.36 17.13 17.07
CA GLY A 316 -1.11 17.14 15.63
C GLY A 316 -2.41 16.99 14.84
N VAL A 317 -2.44 17.53 13.63
CA VAL A 317 -3.61 17.43 12.72
C VAL A 317 -3.98 15.97 12.45
N MET A 318 -3.01 15.06 12.60
CA MET A 318 -3.15 13.64 12.36
C MET A 318 -3.34 12.81 13.65
N GLN A 319 -3.54 13.44 14.82
CA GLN A 319 -3.84 12.77 16.10
C GLN A 319 -2.82 11.68 16.46
N THR A 320 -1.53 11.98 16.34
CA THR A 320 -0.44 11.06 16.73
C THR A 320 0.14 11.41 18.10
N HIS A 321 0.81 10.42 18.73
CA HIS A 321 1.43 10.55 20.06
C HIS A 321 2.96 10.61 20.01
N ASP A 322 3.52 11.05 18.89
CA ASP A 322 4.94 11.00 18.58
C ASP A 322 5.80 11.80 19.57
N GLU A 323 5.48 13.09 19.77
CA GLU A 323 6.21 13.97 20.69
C GLU A 323 6.04 13.59 22.16
N GLU A 324 4.85 13.11 22.54
CA GLU A 324 4.55 12.62 23.90
C GLU A 324 5.41 11.39 24.23
N THR A 325 5.40 10.39 23.35
CA THR A 325 6.18 9.16 23.51
C THR A 325 7.68 9.45 23.50
N ARG A 326 8.17 10.36 22.65
CA ARG A 326 9.58 10.78 22.70
C ARG A 326 9.95 11.40 24.04
N LYS A 327 9.09 12.25 24.61
CA LYS A 327 9.34 12.89 25.91
C LYS A 327 9.41 11.87 27.03
N PHE A 328 8.52 10.88 27.01
CA PHE A 328 8.50 9.81 28.00
C PHE A 328 9.83 9.02 28.05
N PHE A 329 10.49 8.80 26.92
CA PHE A 329 11.76 8.07 26.84
C PHE A 329 13.04 8.94 26.96
N ARG A 330 12.93 10.28 26.97
CA ARG A 330 14.07 11.20 26.85
C ARG A 330 15.21 10.98 27.85
N HIS A 331 14.90 10.49 29.05
CA HIS A 331 15.85 10.28 30.15
C HIS A 331 16.06 8.80 30.48
N THR A 332 15.82 7.92 29.51
CA THR A 332 16.00 6.47 29.62
C THR A 332 17.14 6.00 28.70
N SER A 333 17.53 4.73 28.80
CA SER A 333 18.46 4.07 27.86
C SER A 333 17.84 3.74 26.49
N ILE A 334 16.55 4.02 26.31
CA ILE A 334 15.80 3.77 25.08
C ILE A 334 16.08 4.88 24.07
N HIS A 335 16.40 4.50 22.84
CA HIS A 335 16.61 5.46 21.76
C HIS A 335 15.31 5.68 20.99
N CYS A 336 14.60 6.75 21.29
CA CYS A 336 13.39 7.15 20.56
C CYS A 336 13.69 8.26 19.54
N VAL A 337 13.55 7.95 18.26
CA VAL A 337 13.83 8.86 17.14
C VAL A 337 12.53 9.20 16.41
N LEU A 338 12.25 10.51 16.29
CA LEU A 338 11.23 11.02 15.40
C LEU A 338 11.81 11.14 13.99
N ALA A 339 11.18 10.43 13.06
CA ALA A 339 11.56 10.32 11.67
C ALA A 339 10.61 11.16 10.82
N PRO A 340 11.00 12.39 10.46
CA PRO A 340 10.26 13.18 9.47
C PRO A 340 10.36 12.56 8.09
N ARG A 341 9.23 12.57 7.38
CA ARG A 341 9.23 12.28 5.94
C ARG A 341 9.86 13.45 5.21
N TYR A 342 11.13 13.33 4.85
CA TYR A 342 11.81 14.30 4.01
C TYR A 342 11.82 13.84 2.57
N ALA A 343 11.48 14.77 1.69
CA ALA A 343 11.76 14.62 0.29
C ALA A 343 13.25 14.42 0.06
N SER A 344 13.58 13.56 -0.92
CA SER A 344 14.96 13.51 -1.40
C SER A 344 15.39 14.88 -1.92
N ASN A 345 16.61 15.31 -1.57
CA ASN A 345 17.24 16.53 -2.09
C ASN A 345 17.44 16.50 -3.62
N LYS A 346 17.10 15.38 -4.25
CA LYS A 346 17.13 15.13 -5.69
C LYS A 346 15.82 15.51 -6.41
N LEU A 347 14.78 15.87 -5.68
CA LEU A 347 13.50 16.38 -6.23
C LEU A 347 13.55 17.91 -6.43
N SER A 348 12.63 18.47 -7.22
CA SER A 348 12.49 19.94 -7.33
C SER A 348 12.04 20.55 -5.99
N ILE A 349 12.34 21.83 -5.76
CA ILE A 349 12.02 22.51 -4.48
C ILE A 349 10.53 22.40 -4.14
N PHE A 350 9.66 22.59 -5.13
CA PHE A 350 8.21 22.44 -4.96
C PHE A 350 7.83 21.03 -4.50
N LYS A 351 8.35 19.99 -5.17
CA LYS A 351 8.12 18.59 -4.76
C LYS A 351 8.72 18.30 -3.38
N GLN A 352 9.83 18.96 -3.02
CA GLN A 352 10.44 18.80 -1.71
C GLN A 352 9.54 19.33 -0.58
N GLN A 353 8.91 20.49 -0.81
CA GLN A 353 7.93 21.05 0.12
C GLN A 353 6.73 20.10 0.26
N VAL A 354 6.12 19.68 -0.85
CA VAL A 354 4.97 18.76 -0.87
C VAL A 354 5.25 17.48 -0.08
N VAL A 355 6.33 16.77 -0.40
CA VAL A 355 6.66 15.52 0.31
C VAL A 355 7.00 15.77 1.78
N GLY A 356 7.67 16.88 2.07
CA GLY A 356 8.09 17.26 3.42
C GLY A 356 6.95 17.65 4.35
N THR A 357 5.77 18.01 3.84
CA THR A 357 4.62 18.46 4.64
C THR A 357 3.42 17.54 4.58
N LEU A 358 3.28 16.70 3.56
CA LEU A 358 2.02 15.97 3.29
C LEU A 358 2.08 14.46 3.51
N PHE A 359 3.27 13.85 3.42
CA PHE A 359 3.42 12.39 3.45
C PHE A 359 4.00 11.92 4.78
N THR A 360 3.74 10.65 5.10
CA THR A 360 4.05 10.06 6.40
C THR A 360 5.02 8.88 6.30
N HIS A 361 5.55 8.47 7.45
CA HIS A 361 6.14 7.16 7.61
C HIS A 361 5.08 6.22 8.18
N HIS A 362 4.52 5.34 7.35
CA HIS A 362 3.31 4.60 7.68
C HIS A 362 3.53 3.11 8.01
N GLN A 363 4.79 2.65 7.99
CA GLN A 363 5.18 1.29 8.38
C GLN A 363 4.89 1.03 9.87
N LYS A 364 4.25 -0.10 10.18
CA LYS A 364 4.12 -0.62 11.56
C LYS A 364 4.91 -1.92 11.67
N CYS A 365 5.87 -1.97 12.58
CA CYS A 365 6.74 -3.13 12.71
C CYS A 365 7.29 -3.29 14.14
N VAL A 366 7.34 -4.51 14.64
CA VAL A 366 8.10 -4.89 15.84
C VAL A 366 9.11 -5.96 15.46
N LEU A 367 10.38 -5.77 15.84
CA LEU A 367 11.47 -6.71 15.63
C LEU A 367 12.07 -7.07 16.97
N VAL A 368 12.19 -8.36 17.25
CA VAL A 368 12.83 -8.86 18.46
C VAL A 368 13.76 -10.01 18.12
N ASP A 369 14.73 -10.28 19.00
CA ASP A 369 15.37 -11.58 19.02
C ASP A 369 14.54 -12.57 19.84
N SER A 370 14.22 -13.73 19.27
CA SER A 370 13.42 -14.80 19.88
C SER A 370 14.19 -16.12 19.92
N GLN A 371 13.65 -17.10 20.65
CA GLN A 371 14.27 -18.41 20.79
C GLN A 371 14.37 -19.15 19.43
N ALA A 372 15.55 -19.67 19.12
CA ALA A 372 15.78 -20.59 17.99
C ALA A 372 16.07 -22.01 18.49
N SER A 373 16.59 -22.90 17.64
CA SER A 373 16.94 -24.26 18.05
C SER A 373 18.10 -24.26 19.07
N GLY A 374 18.02 -25.14 20.07
CA GLY A 374 19.03 -25.24 21.13
C GLY A 374 19.10 -23.97 21.97
N ASN A 375 20.32 -23.43 22.17
CA ASN A 375 20.56 -22.19 22.91
C ASN A 375 20.69 -20.96 22.01
N ASN A 376 20.41 -21.11 20.71
CA ASN A 376 20.53 -20.02 19.76
C ASN A 376 19.29 -19.13 19.77
N ARG A 377 19.42 -17.94 19.18
CA ARG A 377 18.33 -16.98 18.97
C ARG A 377 18.21 -16.63 17.49
N LYS A 378 17.05 -16.15 17.09
CA LYS A 378 16.73 -15.72 15.72
C LYS A 378 16.02 -14.37 15.76
N ILE A 379 15.91 -13.73 14.61
CA ILE A 379 15.08 -12.52 14.47
C ILE A 379 13.64 -12.94 14.16
N THR A 380 12.70 -12.35 14.88
CA THR A 380 11.26 -12.42 14.60
C THR A 380 10.76 -11.02 14.29
N ALA A 381 9.97 -10.91 13.23
CA ALA A 381 9.35 -9.66 12.81
C ALA A 381 7.83 -9.76 12.94
N PHE A 382 7.19 -8.68 13.37
CA PHE A 382 5.75 -8.47 13.29
C PHE A 382 5.52 -7.27 12.38
N LEU A 383 4.62 -7.38 11.41
CA LEU A 383 4.20 -6.26 10.56
C LEU A 383 2.75 -6.40 10.10
N GLY A 384 2.11 -5.27 9.78
CA GLY A 384 0.71 -5.23 9.37
C GLY A 384 0.11 -3.84 9.48
N GLY A 385 -1.20 -3.76 9.73
CA GLY A 385 -1.94 -2.52 9.88
C GLY A 385 -1.98 -1.96 11.31
N LEU A 386 -1.79 -2.80 12.33
CA LEU A 386 -1.82 -2.37 13.74
C LEU A 386 -0.56 -1.60 14.16
N ASP A 387 -0.74 -0.32 14.50
CA ASP A 387 0.21 0.45 15.32
C ASP A 387 0.07 0.05 16.80
N LEU A 388 1.14 0.22 17.58
CA LEU A 388 1.09 0.05 19.05
C LEU A 388 0.62 1.36 19.72
N CYS A 389 -0.63 1.75 19.45
CA CYS A 389 -1.25 2.95 20.00
C CYS A 389 -2.73 2.75 20.37
N ASP A 390 -3.34 3.79 20.92
CA ASP A 390 -4.73 3.87 21.36
C ASP A 390 -5.72 3.51 20.25
N GLY A 391 -6.86 2.94 20.62
CA GLY A 391 -7.95 2.54 19.73
C GLY A 391 -7.74 1.24 18.95
N ARG A 392 -6.52 0.68 18.96
CA ARG A 392 -6.16 -0.49 18.12
C ARG A 392 -6.42 -1.83 18.80
N TYR A 393 -6.53 -1.87 20.12
CA TYR A 393 -6.90 -3.11 20.80
C TYR A 393 -8.37 -3.40 20.56
N ASP A 394 -8.66 -4.53 19.93
CA ASP A 394 -10.00 -5.05 19.77
C ASP A 394 -9.98 -6.57 19.64
N THR A 395 -11.18 -7.15 19.67
CA THR A 395 -11.45 -8.56 19.46
C THR A 395 -12.53 -8.72 18.38
N PRO A 396 -12.70 -9.92 17.79
CA PRO A 396 -13.69 -10.15 16.73
C PRO A 396 -15.14 -9.82 17.13
N GLN A 397 -15.50 -9.70 18.42
CA GLN A 397 -16.82 -9.21 18.82
C GLN A 397 -17.05 -7.72 18.50
N HIS A 398 -15.99 -6.93 18.41
CA HIS A 398 -15.97 -5.47 18.24
C HIS A 398 -16.96 -4.74 19.14
N ARG A 399 -16.79 -4.93 20.46
CA ARG A 399 -17.67 -4.38 21.49
C ARG A 399 -17.73 -2.85 21.39
N ILE A 400 -18.94 -2.28 21.20
CA ILE A 400 -19.12 -0.82 21.05
C ILE A 400 -19.67 -0.14 22.31
N PHE A 401 -20.40 -0.85 23.16
CA PHE A 401 -20.86 -0.38 24.47
C PHE A 401 -20.48 -1.30 25.64
N ALA A 402 -20.17 -2.56 25.38
CA ALA A 402 -19.71 -3.49 26.41
C ALA A 402 -18.26 -3.18 26.83
N ASP A 403 -17.96 -3.43 28.12
CA ASP A 403 -16.61 -3.37 28.71
C ASP A 403 -15.89 -2.00 28.62
N LEU A 404 -16.65 -0.92 28.37
CA LEU A 404 -16.13 0.44 28.31
C LEU A 404 -15.46 0.90 29.60
N ASP A 405 -15.95 0.47 30.76
CA ASP A 405 -15.40 0.81 32.08
C ASP A 405 -14.36 -0.23 32.58
N THR A 406 -14.02 -1.24 31.76
CA THR A 406 -13.09 -2.33 32.10
C THR A 406 -11.98 -2.45 31.06
N VAL A 407 -12.22 -3.20 29.97
CA VAL A 407 -11.23 -3.48 28.91
C VAL A 407 -10.83 -2.20 28.17
N PHE A 408 -11.73 -1.23 28.08
CA PHE A 408 -11.52 0.02 27.33
C PHE A 408 -11.49 1.29 28.21
N ALA A 409 -11.38 1.16 29.54
CA ALA A 409 -11.56 2.26 30.52
C ALA A 409 -10.71 3.52 30.26
N ASP A 410 -9.56 3.37 29.59
CA ASP A 410 -8.63 4.44 29.25
C ASP A 410 -8.30 4.47 27.74
N ASP A 411 -9.13 3.83 26.92
CA ASP A 411 -8.89 3.63 25.48
C ASP A 411 -10.19 3.61 24.66
N ILE A 412 -11.07 4.59 24.93
CA ILE A 412 -12.32 4.78 24.20
C ILE A 412 -12.07 5.67 22.98
N HIS A 413 -11.71 5.04 21.87
CA HIS A 413 -11.43 5.73 20.61
C HIS A 413 -12.69 5.90 19.74
N ASN A 414 -13.03 7.14 19.37
CA ASN A 414 -14.02 7.45 18.33
C ASN A 414 -13.84 8.90 17.79
N PRO A 415 -13.09 9.08 16.69
CA PRO A 415 -12.82 10.41 16.14
C PRO A 415 -13.96 10.97 15.26
N THR A 416 -15.00 10.16 14.98
CA THR A 416 -16.19 10.63 14.24
C THR A 416 -17.11 11.47 15.11
N ILE A 417 -17.19 11.18 16.41
CA ILE A 417 -18.07 11.87 17.36
C ILE A 417 -17.25 12.86 18.19
N THR A 418 -17.24 14.13 17.80
CA THR A 418 -16.58 15.19 18.59
C THR A 418 -17.40 15.52 19.82
N SER A 419 -17.15 14.86 20.96
CA SER A 419 -17.82 15.19 22.22
C SER A 419 -17.26 16.47 22.83
N SER A 420 -18.07 17.52 22.90
CA SER A 420 -17.83 18.73 23.72
C SER A 420 -18.14 18.51 25.22
N SER A 421 -18.37 17.27 25.65
CA SER A 421 -18.61 16.94 27.06
C SER A 421 -18.04 15.57 27.40
N ASN A 422 -17.27 15.49 28.50
CA ASN A 422 -16.72 14.26 29.11
C ASN A 422 -17.81 13.29 29.64
N ARG A 423 -18.99 13.23 29.00
CA ARG A 423 -20.18 12.53 29.47
C ARG A 423 -20.68 11.42 28.54
N ILE A 424 -20.10 11.28 27.34
CA ILE A 424 -20.49 10.22 26.39
C ILE A 424 -19.48 9.07 26.51
N ARG A 425 -19.93 7.91 27.02
CA ARG A 425 -19.08 6.70 27.16
C ARG A 425 -19.03 5.83 25.91
N GLY A 426 -19.91 6.02 24.92
CA GLY A 426 -19.89 5.26 23.66
C GLY A 426 -20.88 5.79 22.60
N PRO A 427 -20.94 5.17 21.40
CA PRO A 427 -20.19 3.96 21.04
C PRO A 427 -18.71 4.26 20.85
N ARG A 428 -17.83 3.36 21.30
CA ARG A 428 -16.46 3.33 20.77
C ARG A 428 -16.51 2.88 19.30
N GLN A 429 -15.50 3.24 18.52
CA GLN A 429 -15.35 2.73 17.17
C GLN A 429 -14.65 1.37 17.22
N GLY A 430 -15.35 0.29 16.84
CA GLY A 430 -14.73 -1.02 16.63
C GLY A 430 -13.53 -0.91 15.68
N TRP A 431 -12.48 -1.70 15.87
CA TRP A 431 -11.24 -1.63 15.11
C TRP A 431 -10.88 -3.00 14.55
N HIS A 432 -11.21 -3.20 13.27
CA HIS A 432 -10.88 -4.42 12.55
C HIS A 432 -9.56 -4.24 11.77
N ASP A 433 -8.59 -5.13 11.98
CA ASP A 433 -7.28 -5.02 11.35
C ASP A 433 -6.56 -6.36 11.15
N LEU A 434 -5.51 -6.35 10.33
CA LEU A 434 -4.71 -7.52 9.99
C LEU A 434 -3.24 -7.29 10.35
N HIS A 435 -2.61 -8.32 10.90
CA HIS A 435 -1.18 -8.30 11.22
C HIS A 435 -0.57 -9.68 10.97
N CYS A 436 0.75 -9.77 10.93
CA CYS A 436 1.43 -11.05 10.80
C CYS A 436 2.71 -11.11 11.62
N ARG A 437 3.12 -12.32 12.01
CA ARG A 437 4.46 -12.65 12.51
C ARG A 437 5.22 -13.41 11.44
N ILE A 438 6.47 -13.04 11.23
CA ILE A 438 7.37 -13.62 10.24
C ILE A 438 8.59 -14.15 10.99
N GLU A 439 8.89 -15.42 10.75
CA GLU A 439 10.08 -16.10 11.24
C GLU A 439 10.83 -16.74 10.08
N GLY A 440 12.15 -16.83 10.20
CA GLY A 440 13.02 -17.32 9.13
C GLY A 440 13.74 -16.19 8.37
N PRO A 441 14.33 -16.48 7.21
CA PRO A 441 15.20 -15.52 6.53
C PRO A 441 14.52 -14.18 6.17
N ALA A 442 13.22 -14.19 5.88
CA ALA A 442 12.44 -12.97 5.57
C ALA A 442 12.38 -11.96 6.73
N ALA A 443 12.52 -12.41 8.00
CA ALA A 443 12.55 -11.49 9.14
C ALA A 443 13.80 -10.57 9.10
N TYR A 444 14.89 -11.02 8.48
CA TYR A 444 16.12 -10.25 8.32
C TYR A 444 16.03 -9.21 7.20
N ASP A 445 15.15 -9.42 6.22
CA ASP A 445 14.82 -8.40 5.21
C ASP A 445 14.04 -7.24 5.86
N VAL A 446 13.13 -7.55 6.79
CA VAL A 446 12.44 -6.55 7.62
C VAL A 446 13.42 -5.80 8.54
N LEU A 447 14.36 -6.51 9.17
CA LEU A 447 15.45 -5.89 9.94
C LEU A 447 16.31 -4.97 9.05
N THR A 448 16.68 -5.41 7.86
CA THR A 448 17.45 -4.61 6.89
C THR A 448 16.70 -3.32 6.56
N ASN A 449 15.39 -3.38 6.33
CA ASN A 449 14.56 -2.19 6.16
C ASN A 449 14.65 -1.24 7.36
N PHE A 450 14.52 -1.75 8.60
CA PHE A 450 14.66 -0.95 9.81
C PHE A 450 16.02 -0.25 9.87
N GLU A 451 17.12 -1.00 9.70
CA GLU A 451 18.47 -0.46 9.78
C GLU A 451 18.73 0.62 8.72
N GLN A 452 18.26 0.41 7.49
CA GLN A 452 18.40 1.36 6.39
C GLN A 452 17.70 2.68 6.73
N ARG A 453 16.51 2.62 7.36
CA ARG A 453 15.76 3.80 7.80
C ARG A 453 16.39 4.46 9.03
N TRP A 454 16.83 3.67 10.01
CA TRP A 454 17.50 4.16 11.21
C TRP A 454 18.72 5.00 10.86
N LYS A 455 19.65 4.42 10.08
CA LYS A 455 20.86 5.09 9.57
C LYS A 455 20.56 6.37 8.78
N LYS A 456 19.36 6.48 8.19
CA LYS A 456 18.93 7.68 7.47
C LYS A 456 18.41 8.76 8.42
N ALA A 457 17.58 8.38 9.38
CA ALA A 457 16.95 9.29 10.34
C ALA A 457 17.97 9.91 11.31
N THR A 458 18.96 9.14 11.76
CA THR A 458 19.95 9.61 12.75
C THR A 458 21.07 10.47 12.17
N LYS A 459 21.32 10.41 10.85
CA LYS A 459 22.40 11.13 10.15
C LYS A 459 22.49 12.64 10.45
N TRP A 460 21.36 13.30 10.75
CA TRP A 460 21.32 14.75 10.97
C TRP A 460 21.59 15.15 12.43
N GLN A 461 21.44 14.23 13.39
CA GLN A 461 21.79 14.48 14.79
C GLN A 461 23.31 14.66 14.96
N ASP A 462 24.12 13.96 14.14
CA ASP A 462 25.58 14.05 14.13
C ASP A 462 26.13 15.43 13.77
N PHE A 463 25.39 16.24 13.00
CA PHE A 463 25.85 17.58 12.58
C PHE A 463 25.60 18.68 13.62
N LYS A 464 24.69 18.47 14.58
CA LYS A 464 24.39 19.46 15.64
C LYS A 464 25.39 19.40 16.81
N ILE A 465 26.16 18.32 16.92
CA ILE A 465 27.22 18.19 17.92
C ILE A 465 28.55 18.54 17.26
N ARG A 466 29.20 19.60 17.73
CA ARG A 466 30.54 20.02 17.29
C ARG A 466 31.51 18.83 17.36
N LYS A 467 31.99 18.36 16.20
CA LYS A 467 33.36 17.89 15.85
C LYS A 467 34.27 17.29 16.93
N VAL A 468 33.76 16.62 17.96
CA VAL A 468 34.54 15.96 18.99
C VAL A 468 34.00 14.55 19.17
N THR A 469 34.84 13.58 18.79
CA THR A 469 34.65 12.12 18.74
C THR A 469 33.77 11.58 17.61
N LYS A 470 34.35 10.69 16.80
CA LYS A 470 33.62 9.74 15.95
C LYS A 470 32.77 8.87 16.88
N TRP A 471 31.52 9.23 17.11
CA TRP A 471 30.54 8.23 17.52
C TRP A 471 30.36 7.31 16.32
N ASN A 472 30.89 6.08 16.41
CA ASN A 472 30.38 5.01 15.56
C ASN A 472 28.91 4.84 15.95
N ASP A 473 28.03 4.64 14.97
CA ASP A 473 26.61 4.32 15.16
C ASP A 473 26.48 2.93 15.82
N ASP A 474 26.83 2.85 17.11
CA ASP A 474 26.79 1.65 17.97
C ASP A 474 25.38 1.41 18.54
N ALA A 475 24.38 2.17 18.09
CA ALA A 475 22.98 1.96 18.48
C ALA A 475 22.42 0.65 17.90
N LEU A 476 22.77 0.34 16.64
CA LEU A 476 22.38 -0.90 15.98
C LEU A 476 23.29 -2.06 16.39
N ILE A 477 22.69 -3.18 16.77
CA ILE A 477 23.44 -4.40 17.08
C ILE A 477 24.01 -5.00 15.81
N LYS A 478 25.30 -5.33 15.85
CA LYS A 478 26.02 -6.02 14.79
C LYS A 478 25.86 -7.53 14.97
N LEU A 479 24.83 -8.09 14.32
CA LEU A 479 24.48 -9.51 14.47
C LEU A 479 25.62 -10.46 14.09
N ASP A 480 26.47 -10.07 13.13
CA ASP A 480 27.68 -10.80 12.72
C ASP A 480 28.70 -11.01 13.86
N ARG A 481 28.59 -10.23 14.94
CA ARG A 481 29.44 -10.35 16.14
C ARG A 481 28.85 -11.23 17.23
N ILE A 482 27.61 -11.70 17.08
CA ILE A 482 26.90 -12.50 18.07
C ILE A 482 26.66 -13.89 17.50
N SER A 483 27.59 -14.81 17.75
CA SER A 483 27.61 -16.14 17.12
C SER A 483 26.40 -17.04 17.44
N TRP A 484 25.68 -16.76 18.52
CA TRP A 484 24.48 -17.49 18.91
C TRP A 484 23.18 -16.85 18.41
N ILE A 485 23.24 -15.69 17.75
CA ILE A 485 22.12 -15.21 16.93
C ILE A 485 22.36 -15.76 15.53
N VAL A 486 21.46 -16.64 15.13
CA VAL A 486 21.42 -17.21 13.79
C VAL A 486 21.30 -16.08 12.77
N THR A 487 22.02 -16.16 11.66
CA THR A 487 21.92 -15.21 10.55
C THR A 487 21.81 -15.95 9.21
N PRO A 488 21.06 -15.41 8.23
CA PRO A 488 21.08 -15.92 6.87
C PRO A 488 22.49 -15.85 6.30
N SER A 489 22.78 -16.74 5.34
CA SER A 489 24.08 -16.76 4.69
C SER A 489 24.26 -15.51 3.82
N SER A 490 25.46 -14.95 3.76
CA SER A 490 25.75 -13.76 2.93
C SER A 490 25.76 -14.05 1.42
N SER A 491 25.57 -15.30 1.01
CA SER A 491 25.66 -15.74 -0.38
C SER A 491 24.26 -15.76 -1.03
N PRO A 492 24.06 -15.15 -2.21
CA PRO A 492 22.78 -15.11 -2.91
C PRO A 492 22.43 -16.44 -3.62
N SER A 493 23.10 -17.55 -3.31
CA SER A 493 22.83 -18.86 -3.92
C SER A 493 21.52 -19.45 -3.36
N PRO A 494 20.59 -19.92 -4.21
CA PRO A 494 19.41 -20.66 -3.76
C PRO A 494 19.86 -21.95 -3.05
N GLY A 495 19.64 -22.05 -1.73
CA GLY A 495 19.92 -23.26 -0.94
C GLY A 495 20.85 -23.11 0.28
N ASP A 496 21.49 -21.95 0.48
CA ASP A 496 22.51 -21.76 1.53
C ASP A 496 22.01 -21.08 2.83
N ASP A 497 20.74 -20.66 2.91
CA ASP A 497 20.15 -20.00 4.10
C ASP A 497 19.83 -20.95 5.28
N GLN A 498 20.43 -22.15 5.28
CA GLN A 498 20.13 -23.26 6.22
C GLN A 498 20.16 -22.88 7.69
N ASN A 499 21.00 -21.91 8.08
CA ASN A 499 21.11 -21.52 9.48
C ASN A 499 19.83 -20.82 9.97
N ALA A 500 19.27 -19.89 9.18
CA ALA A 500 18.12 -19.06 9.56
C ALA A 500 16.76 -19.66 9.21
N CYS A 501 16.72 -20.76 8.45
CA CYS A 501 15.50 -21.51 8.19
C CYS A 501 14.88 -22.01 9.49
N VAL A 502 13.56 -21.84 9.62
CA VAL A 502 12.79 -22.31 10.79
C VAL A 502 11.91 -23.51 10.43
N SER A 503 11.88 -23.87 9.15
CA SER A 503 11.20 -25.03 8.59
C SER A 503 12.10 -25.70 7.55
N ASN A 504 11.60 -26.74 6.89
CA ASN A 504 12.24 -27.38 5.73
C ASN A 504 11.20 -27.66 4.64
N GLU A 505 11.63 -27.98 3.41
CA GLU A 505 10.72 -28.23 2.28
C GLU A 505 9.78 -29.43 2.51
N ASP A 506 10.20 -30.41 3.33
CA ASP A 506 9.40 -31.59 3.70
C ASP A 506 8.28 -31.28 4.71
N ASN A 507 8.36 -30.15 5.43
CA ASN A 507 7.33 -29.74 6.38
C ASN A 507 6.15 -29.12 5.62
N LEU A 508 4.98 -29.76 5.71
CA LEU A 508 3.75 -29.31 5.06
C LEU A 508 3.33 -27.89 5.48
N GLU A 509 3.72 -27.43 6.68
CA GLU A 509 3.41 -26.07 7.16
C GLU A 509 4.46 -25.01 6.78
N ASN A 510 5.46 -25.34 5.96
CA ASN A 510 6.47 -24.37 5.57
C ASN A 510 5.87 -23.18 4.79
N TRP A 511 6.53 -22.04 4.88
CA TRP A 511 6.13 -20.83 4.17
C TRP A 511 7.27 -20.27 3.32
N HIS A 512 6.91 -19.82 2.13
CA HIS A 512 7.77 -18.96 1.32
C HIS A 512 7.26 -17.52 1.44
N VAL A 513 8.15 -16.60 1.77
CA VAL A 513 7.81 -15.22 2.14
C VAL A 513 8.69 -14.23 1.38
N GLN A 514 8.08 -13.19 0.83
CA GLN A 514 8.80 -12.09 0.19
C GLN A 514 8.38 -10.76 0.81
N ILE A 515 9.35 -9.90 1.11
CA ILE A 515 9.11 -8.57 1.68
C ILE A 515 9.01 -7.54 0.56
N PHE A 516 8.00 -6.68 0.66
CA PHE A 516 7.72 -5.61 -0.30
C PHE A 516 7.67 -4.26 0.40
N ARG A 517 8.02 -3.19 -0.32
CA ARG A 517 7.96 -1.83 0.19
C ARG A 517 7.46 -0.81 -0.83
N SER A 518 6.95 0.28 -0.29
CA SER A 518 6.88 1.58 -0.97
C SER A 518 7.85 2.49 -0.23
N ILE A 519 9.02 2.76 -0.79
CA ILE A 519 10.02 3.61 -0.13
C ILE A 519 11.02 4.20 -1.13
N ASP A 520 11.57 5.38 -0.83
CA ASP A 520 12.57 6.02 -1.69
C ASP A 520 13.90 6.31 -0.99
N SER A 521 14.92 6.67 -1.78
CA SER A 521 16.25 7.08 -1.29
C SER A 521 16.24 8.31 -0.36
N GLY A 522 15.12 9.03 -0.26
CA GLY A 522 14.88 10.09 0.72
C GLY A 522 14.64 9.55 2.13
N SER A 523 14.22 8.29 2.28
CA SER A 523 13.88 7.65 3.55
C SER A 523 14.80 6.50 3.97
N VAL A 524 15.72 6.08 3.11
CA VAL A 524 16.72 5.04 3.42
C VAL A 524 18.16 5.47 3.19
N LYS A 525 19.07 4.83 3.92
CA LYS A 525 20.51 4.81 3.66
C LYS A 525 20.87 3.42 3.14
N GLY A 526 21.61 3.35 2.04
CA GLY A 526 22.05 2.07 1.44
C GLY A 526 21.70 1.94 -0.04
N PHE A 527 20.69 2.67 -0.52
CA PHE A 527 20.39 2.70 -1.95
C PHE A 527 21.58 3.21 -2.77
N PRO A 528 21.90 2.53 -3.89
CA PRO A 528 23.05 2.87 -4.71
C PRO A 528 22.91 4.25 -5.36
N LYS A 529 24.05 4.84 -5.69
CA LYS A 529 24.08 6.15 -6.36
C LYS A 529 23.94 5.99 -7.87
N LEU A 530 24.64 5.00 -8.42
CA LEU A 530 24.65 4.68 -9.84
C LEU A 530 23.32 4.01 -10.22
N VAL A 531 22.85 4.28 -11.45
CA VAL A 531 21.56 3.77 -11.93
C VAL A 531 21.64 2.29 -12.24
N GLN A 532 22.74 1.84 -12.86
CA GLN A 532 22.95 0.43 -13.18
C GLN A 532 22.94 -0.45 -11.93
N GLU A 533 23.53 0.03 -10.84
CA GLU A 533 23.48 -0.64 -9.54
C GLU A 533 22.07 -0.63 -8.93
N ALA A 534 21.30 0.45 -9.14
CA ALA A 534 19.92 0.55 -8.66
C ALA A 534 18.99 -0.41 -9.42
N GLU A 535 19.12 -0.45 -10.75
CA GLU A 535 18.41 -1.38 -11.63
C GLU A 535 18.76 -2.84 -11.28
N ALA A 536 20.03 -3.15 -11.02
CA ALA A 536 20.46 -4.47 -10.56
C ALA A 536 19.89 -4.87 -9.18
N MET A 537 19.45 -3.89 -8.38
CA MET A 537 18.71 -4.11 -7.12
C MET A 537 17.19 -3.96 -7.31
N ASN A 538 16.70 -3.97 -8.55
CA ASN A 538 15.30 -3.84 -8.92
C ASN A 538 14.62 -2.53 -8.46
N LEU A 539 15.40 -1.46 -8.29
CA LEU A 539 14.88 -0.15 -7.94
C LEU A 539 14.50 0.63 -9.19
N VAL A 540 13.34 1.28 -9.15
CA VAL A 540 12.91 2.20 -10.20
C VAL A 540 13.64 3.53 -10.02
N CYS A 541 14.29 3.99 -11.09
CA CYS A 541 14.83 5.34 -11.15
C CYS A 541 13.78 6.27 -11.79
N GLN A 542 13.31 7.27 -11.05
CA GLN A 542 12.51 8.36 -11.61
C GLN A 542 13.28 9.66 -11.43
N LYS A 543 13.73 10.25 -12.55
CA LYS A 543 14.70 11.35 -12.54
C LYS A 543 15.92 10.96 -11.71
N ASN A 544 16.16 11.64 -10.60
CA ASN A 544 17.30 11.39 -9.73
C ASN A 544 16.95 10.50 -8.50
N LEU A 545 15.65 10.25 -8.27
CA LEU A 545 15.13 9.49 -7.14
C LEU A 545 15.20 7.98 -7.42
N LYS A 546 15.63 7.20 -6.43
CA LYS A 546 15.57 5.73 -6.44
C LYS A 546 14.38 5.32 -5.58
N ILE A 547 13.51 4.50 -6.14
CA ILE A 547 12.21 4.16 -5.58
C ILE A 547 12.06 2.63 -5.60
N ASP A 548 11.68 2.08 -4.47
CA ASP A 548 11.14 0.73 -4.34
C ASP A 548 9.61 0.87 -4.32
N LYS A 549 8.95 0.29 -5.33
CA LYS A 549 7.48 0.27 -5.47
C LYS A 549 6.95 -1.17 -5.52
N SER A 550 7.69 -2.09 -4.90
CA SER A 550 7.44 -3.53 -5.00
C SER A 550 6.11 -3.97 -4.41
N ILE A 551 5.47 -3.19 -3.52
CA ILE A 551 4.10 -3.47 -3.05
C ILE A 551 3.10 -3.40 -4.21
N HIS A 552 3.15 -2.34 -5.02
CA HIS A 552 2.27 -2.20 -6.19
C HIS A 552 2.49 -3.36 -7.17
N SER A 553 3.75 -3.70 -7.46
CA SER A 553 4.10 -4.85 -8.31
C SER A 553 3.57 -6.17 -7.76
N ALA A 554 3.63 -6.39 -6.45
CA ALA A 554 3.14 -7.59 -5.79
C ALA A 554 1.62 -7.74 -5.91
N TYR A 555 0.87 -6.65 -5.67
CA TYR A 555 -0.58 -6.63 -5.88
C TYR A 555 -0.95 -6.90 -7.35
N VAL A 556 -0.30 -6.22 -8.30
CA VAL A 556 -0.57 -6.43 -9.74
C VAL A 556 -0.30 -7.89 -10.13
N LYS A 557 0.82 -8.47 -9.71
CA LYS A 557 1.13 -9.87 -9.99
C LYS A 557 0.09 -10.81 -9.37
N ALA A 558 -0.26 -10.62 -8.10
CA ALA A 558 -1.23 -11.48 -7.41
C ALA A 558 -2.59 -11.45 -8.12
N ILE A 559 -3.07 -10.27 -8.51
CA ILE A 559 -4.34 -10.10 -9.24
C ILE A 559 -4.27 -10.75 -10.62
N ARG A 560 -3.21 -10.51 -11.39
CA ARG A 560 -3.05 -11.09 -12.73
C ARG A 560 -2.93 -12.61 -12.70
N SER A 561 -2.32 -13.17 -11.66
CA SER A 561 -2.19 -14.61 -11.44
C SER A 561 -3.49 -15.29 -10.96
N ALA A 562 -4.42 -14.55 -10.37
CA ALA A 562 -5.64 -15.11 -9.77
C ALA A 562 -6.51 -15.90 -10.77
N GLN A 563 -7.05 -17.02 -10.30
CA GLN A 563 -7.83 -17.98 -11.10
C GLN A 563 -9.25 -18.21 -10.61
N HIS A 564 -9.51 -18.16 -9.30
CA HIS A 564 -10.76 -18.54 -8.65
C HIS A 564 -11.45 -17.35 -7.99
N PHE A 565 -10.80 -16.70 -7.02
CA PHE A 565 -11.38 -15.56 -6.32
C PHE A 565 -10.32 -14.67 -5.67
N ILE A 566 -10.74 -13.45 -5.32
CA ILE A 566 -9.95 -12.50 -4.55
C ILE A 566 -10.79 -11.97 -3.37
N TYR A 567 -10.21 -11.97 -2.18
CA TYR A 567 -10.77 -11.35 -0.98
C TYR A 567 -9.84 -10.23 -0.51
N ILE A 568 -10.35 -9.00 -0.42
CA ILE A 568 -9.60 -7.81 -0.03
C ILE A 568 -10.24 -7.18 1.18
N GLU A 569 -9.43 -6.83 2.17
CA GLU A 569 -9.82 -5.93 3.24
C GLU A 569 -8.86 -4.75 3.24
N ASN A 570 -9.40 -3.53 3.07
CA ASN A 570 -8.56 -2.35 2.97
C ASN A 570 -9.23 -1.09 3.54
N GLN A 571 -8.47 -0.25 4.23
CA GLN A 571 -8.94 1.05 4.72
C GLN A 571 -9.36 2.00 3.59
N TYR A 572 -8.68 1.95 2.44
CA TYR A 572 -9.02 2.75 1.27
C TYR A 572 -9.12 1.87 0.03
N PHE A 573 -10.03 2.23 -0.87
CA PHE A 573 -10.12 1.60 -2.17
C PHE A 573 -10.37 2.64 -3.26
N LEU A 574 -9.28 3.21 -3.79
CA LEU A 574 -9.33 4.20 -4.87
C LEU A 574 -8.08 4.14 -5.75
N GLY A 575 -8.25 4.38 -7.05
CA GLY A 575 -7.15 4.32 -8.00
C GLY A 575 -7.58 4.14 -9.44
N SER A 576 -6.60 4.05 -10.32
CA SER A 576 -6.77 3.98 -11.77
C SER A 576 -7.55 5.19 -12.32
N SER A 577 -7.22 6.39 -11.81
CA SER A 577 -7.99 7.62 -12.11
C SER A 577 -8.04 7.93 -13.60
N TYR A 578 -7.02 7.54 -14.37
CA TYR A 578 -6.97 7.70 -15.83
C TYR A 578 -8.19 7.09 -16.57
N HIS A 579 -8.96 6.20 -15.93
CA HIS A 579 -10.16 5.61 -16.49
C HIS A 579 -11.45 5.93 -15.72
N TRP A 580 -11.42 6.82 -14.72
CA TRP A 580 -12.64 7.23 -14.03
C TRP A 580 -13.67 7.86 -14.99
N PRO A 581 -14.98 7.66 -14.76
CA PRO A 581 -16.02 8.28 -15.58
C PRO A 581 -15.96 9.80 -15.58
N SER A 582 -15.45 10.39 -14.49
CA SER A 582 -15.23 11.82 -14.34
C SER A 582 -13.89 12.07 -13.64
N TYR A 583 -13.25 13.20 -13.94
CA TYR A 583 -12.02 13.65 -13.28
C TYR A 583 -10.81 12.71 -13.49
N LYS A 584 -10.46 12.44 -14.75
CA LYS A 584 -9.42 11.46 -15.11
C LYS A 584 -7.98 11.84 -14.72
N ASN A 585 -7.74 13.10 -14.36
CA ASN A 585 -6.40 13.65 -14.14
C ASN A 585 -6.02 13.78 -12.65
N ALA A 586 -6.69 13.06 -11.75
CA ALA A 586 -6.43 13.12 -10.30
C ALA A 586 -5.01 12.66 -9.91
N GLY A 587 -4.32 11.93 -10.79
CA GLY A 587 -3.00 11.39 -10.53
C GLY A 587 -2.99 10.22 -9.55
N ALA A 588 -4.13 9.51 -9.41
CA ALA A 588 -4.23 8.24 -8.69
C ALA A 588 -4.00 7.08 -9.66
N ASP A 589 -2.79 7.01 -10.21
CA ASP A 589 -2.43 6.16 -11.35
C ASP A 589 -2.12 4.69 -10.99
N ASN A 590 -2.26 4.30 -9.72
CA ASN A 590 -2.13 2.90 -9.30
C ASN A 590 -3.09 1.99 -10.10
N LEU A 591 -2.68 0.75 -10.34
CA LEU A 591 -3.35 -0.14 -11.30
C LEU A 591 -4.38 -1.06 -10.65
N ILE A 592 -4.47 -1.06 -9.31
CA ILE A 592 -5.13 -2.14 -8.57
C ILE A 592 -6.62 -2.27 -8.92
N PRO A 593 -7.42 -1.17 -8.91
CA PRO A 593 -8.82 -1.28 -9.31
C PRO A 593 -9.02 -1.72 -10.77
N MET A 594 -8.18 -1.23 -11.70
CA MET A 594 -8.29 -1.61 -13.10
C MET A 594 -7.90 -3.07 -13.35
N GLU A 595 -6.82 -3.56 -12.73
CA GLU A 595 -6.39 -4.96 -12.85
C GLU A 595 -7.46 -5.91 -12.31
N LEU A 596 -8.15 -5.57 -11.21
CA LEU A 596 -9.28 -6.35 -10.71
C LEU A 596 -10.44 -6.39 -11.70
N ALA A 597 -10.83 -5.23 -12.25
CA ALA A 597 -11.89 -5.15 -13.24
C ALA A 597 -11.55 -5.94 -14.51
N LEU A 598 -10.33 -5.80 -15.02
CA LEU A 598 -9.87 -6.52 -16.21
C LEU A 598 -9.73 -8.03 -15.98
N LYS A 599 -9.32 -8.46 -14.78
CA LYS A 599 -9.31 -9.88 -14.40
C LYS A 599 -10.72 -10.47 -14.41
N ILE A 600 -11.71 -9.77 -13.83
CA ILE A 600 -13.12 -10.22 -13.90
C ILE A 600 -13.59 -10.27 -15.36
N VAL A 601 -13.32 -9.23 -16.14
CA VAL A 601 -13.68 -9.17 -17.57
C VAL A 601 -13.05 -10.32 -18.36
N SER A 602 -11.79 -10.67 -18.09
CA SER A 602 -11.14 -11.80 -18.76
C SER A 602 -11.84 -13.12 -18.43
N LYS A 603 -12.19 -13.34 -17.15
CA LYS A 603 -12.89 -14.56 -16.71
C LYS A 603 -14.30 -14.66 -17.29
N ILE A 604 -15.02 -13.54 -17.39
CA ILE A 604 -16.31 -13.46 -18.10
C ILE A 604 -16.13 -13.86 -19.57
N LYS A 605 -15.13 -13.31 -20.27
CA LYS A 605 -14.83 -13.62 -21.67
C LYS A 605 -14.40 -15.07 -21.89
N GLU A 606 -13.73 -15.67 -20.91
CA GLU A 606 -13.37 -17.09 -20.88
C GLU A 606 -14.54 -18.01 -20.47
N ASN A 607 -15.70 -17.46 -20.11
CA ASN A 607 -16.81 -18.20 -19.50
C ASN A 607 -16.37 -19.04 -18.28
N LYS A 608 -15.47 -18.49 -17.47
CA LYS A 608 -14.98 -19.10 -16.23
C LYS A 608 -15.54 -18.34 -15.03
N ARG A 609 -15.81 -19.09 -13.97
CA ARG A 609 -16.28 -18.49 -12.72
C ARG A 609 -15.13 -17.76 -12.03
N PHE A 610 -15.43 -16.56 -11.51
CA PHE A 610 -14.51 -15.77 -10.71
C PHE A 610 -15.28 -14.80 -9.83
N SER A 611 -14.81 -14.54 -8.62
CA SER A 611 -15.43 -13.56 -7.71
C SER A 611 -14.41 -12.69 -7.00
N VAL A 612 -14.80 -11.46 -6.70
CA VAL A 612 -14.02 -10.49 -5.95
C VAL A 612 -14.88 -9.90 -4.85
N TYR A 613 -14.36 -9.97 -3.63
CA TYR A 613 -14.99 -9.48 -2.41
C TYR A 613 -14.10 -8.39 -1.81
N ILE A 614 -14.64 -7.20 -1.58
CA ILE A 614 -13.89 -6.06 -1.06
C ILE A 614 -14.60 -5.55 0.19
N VAL A 615 -13.93 -5.61 1.33
CA VAL A 615 -14.37 -5.04 2.60
C VAL A 615 -13.60 -3.76 2.87
N ILE A 616 -14.34 -2.65 3.00
CA ILE A 616 -13.82 -1.30 3.23
C ILE A 616 -14.56 -0.66 4.41
N PRO A 617 -14.02 0.36 5.09
CA PRO A 617 -14.76 1.01 6.16
C PRO A 617 -15.99 1.71 5.56
N MET A 618 -17.05 1.88 6.37
CA MET A 618 -18.26 2.57 5.90
C MET A 618 -17.92 3.98 5.40
N TRP A 619 -17.06 4.68 6.14
CA TRP A 619 -16.36 5.89 5.72
C TRP A 619 -14.91 5.88 6.27
N PRO A 620 -13.97 6.59 5.61
CA PRO A 620 -12.65 6.85 6.19
C PRO A 620 -12.73 7.55 7.54
N GLU A 621 -11.89 7.17 8.49
CA GLU A 621 -11.87 7.73 9.85
C GLU A 621 -11.85 9.26 9.90
N GLY A 622 -12.58 9.80 10.87
CA GLY A 622 -12.85 11.23 11.00
C GLY A 622 -14.34 11.54 10.87
N ILE A 623 -14.65 12.83 10.74
CA ILE A 623 -16.03 13.31 10.60
C ILE A 623 -16.49 13.09 9.14
N PRO A 624 -17.56 12.30 8.88
CA PRO A 624 -18.01 11.97 7.53
C PRO A 624 -18.34 13.19 6.65
N ASN A 625 -18.84 14.27 7.24
CA ASN A 625 -19.16 15.52 6.56
C ASN A 625 -17.94 16.40 6.26
N SER A 626 -16.75 16.06 6.76
CA SER A 626 -15.55 16.86 6.51
C SER A 626 -15.17 16.84 5.03
N ALA A 627 -14.54 17.92 4.56
CA ALA A 627 -14.11 18.03 3.16
C ALA A 627 -13.18 16.88 2.76
N ALA A 628 -12.25 16.48 3.64
CA ALA A 628 -11.30 15.39 3.36
C ALA A 628 -12.01 14.04 3.18
N VAL A 629 -12.92 13.68 4.10
CA VAL A 629 -13.66 12.40 4.01
C VAL A 629 -14.58 12.39 2.79
N GLN A 630 -15.29 13.49 2.51
CA GLN A 630 -16.16 13.59 1.33
C GLN A 630 -15.38 13.50 0.01
N GLU A 631 -14.16 14.05 -0.05
CA GLU A 631 -13.28 13.96 -1.22
C GLU A 631 -12.83 12.51 -1.47
N ILE A 632 -12.40 11.81 -0.41
CA ILE A 632 -11.96 10.41 -0.50
C ILE A 632 -13.12 9.51 -0.93
N LEU A 633 -14.31 9.70 -0.37
CA LEU A 633 -15.52 8.97 -0.76
C LEU A 633 -15.91 9.24 -2.23
N TYR A 634 -15.65 10.45 -2.73
CA TYR A 634 -15.85 10.77 -4.14
C TYR A 634 -14.90 9.97 -5.04
N TRP A 635 -13.62 9.88 -4.70
CA TRP A 635 -12.63 9.05 -5.42
C TRP A 635 -12.96 7.56 -5.38
N GLN A 636 -13.39 7.05 -4.22
CA GLN A 636 -13.89 5.68 -4.09
C GLN A 636 -15.10 5.46 -4.99
N GLY A 637 -16.07 6.38 -4.98
CA GLY A 637 -17.24 6.32 -5.85
C GLY A 637 -16.91 6.33 -7.34
N GLN A 638 -15.93 7.12 -7.79
CA GLN A 638 -15.45 7.10 -9.18
C GLN A 638 -14.78 5.76 -9.54
N THR A 639 -14.01 5.21 -8.60
CA THR A 639 -13.34 3.91 -8.75
C THR A 639 -14.36 2.77 -8.88
N MET A 640 -15.37 2.72 -8.00
CA MET A 640 -16.46 1.73 -8.06
C MET A 640 -17.22 1.82 -9.40
N LYS A 641 -17.59 3.04 -9.82
CA LYS A 641 -18.28 3.26 -11.11
C LYS A 641 -17.46 2.75 -12.28
N MET A 642 -16.16 3.06 -12.32
CA MET A 642 -15.26 2.56 -13.35
C MET A 642 -15.28 1.02 -13.41
N MET A 643 -15.09 0.35 -12.28
CA MET A 643 -15.03 -1.12 -12.25
C MET A 643 -16.34 -1.76 -12.69
N TYR A 644 -17.48 -1.30 -12.16
CA TYR A 644 -18.78 -1.89 -12.51
C TYR A 644 -19.18 -1.63 -13.96
N LEU A 645 -18.86 -0.46 -14.53
CA LEU A 645 -19.06 -0.19 -15.95
C LEU A 645 -18.25 -1.16 -16.82
N LYS A 646 -16.97 -1.38 -16.50
CA LYS A 646 -16.13 -2.35 -17.24
C LYS A 646 -16.70 -3.77 -17.24
N ILE A 647 -17.25 -4.20 -16.11
CA ILE A 647 -17.86 -5.52 -15.96
C ILE A 647 -19.19 -5.60 -16.73
N ALA A 648 -20.04 -4.59 -16.59
CA ALA A 648 -21.33 -4.52 -17.29
C ALA A 648 -21.15 -4.47 -18.81
N ASP A 649 -20.18 -3.72 -19.31
CA ASP A 649 -19.82 -3.67 -20.73
C ASP A 649 -19.45 -5.08 -21.24
N ALA A 650 -18.65 -5.83 -20.50
CA ALA A 650 -18.26 -7.20 -20.88
C ALA A 650 -19.45 -8.18 -20.86
N LEU A 651 -20.34 -8.06 -19.88
CA LEU A 651 -21.58 -8.85 -19.87
C LEU A 651 -22.47 -8.51 -21.07
N ASN A 652 -22.57 -7.24 -21.43
CA ASN A 652 -23.35 -6.78 -22.56
C ASN A 652 -22.76 -7.22 -23.92
N GLU A 653 -21.44 -7.11 -24.08
CA GLU A 653 -20.71 -7.60 -25.26
C GLU A 653 -20.97 -9.08 -25.55
N LEU A 654 -21.18 -9.89 -24.51
CA LEU A 654 -21.45 -11.33 -24.62
C LEU A 654 -22.96 -11.70 -24.57
N GLY A 655 -23.85 -10.71 -24.49
CA GLY A 655 -25.30 -10.95 -24.40
C GLY A 655 -25.77 -11.57 -23.07
N LEU A 656 -25.01 -11.36 -21.99
CA LEU A 656 -25.29 -11.92 -20.66
C LEU A 656 -26.04 -10.96 -19.72
N SER A 657 -26.26 -9.69 -20.11
CA SER A 657 -26.86 -8.64 -19.28
C SER A 657 -28.24 -9.00 -18.66
N ASP A 658 -29.03 -9.82 -19.36
CA ASP A 658 -30.36 -10.22 -18.88
C ASP A 658 -30.30 -11.34 -17.82
N CYS A 659 -29.26 -12.18 -17.87
CA CYS A 659 -29.15 -13.37 -17.02
C CYS A 659 -28.06 -13.29 -15.95
N SER A 660 -27.19 -12.29 -15.99
CA SER A 660 -26.12 -12.03 -15.01
C SER A 660 -26.14 -10.59 -14.51
N HIS A 661 -25.64 -10.39 -13.29
CA HIS A 661 -25.47 -9.09 -12.67
C HIS A 661 -23.98 -8.80 -12.43
N PRO A 662 -23.50 -7.54 -12.52
CA PRO A 662 -22.11 -7.23 -12.16
C PRO A 662 -21.72 -7.69 -10.74
N GLN A 663 -22.67 -7.65 -9.81
CA GLN A 663 -22.51 -8.16 -8.43
C GLN A 663 -22.46 -9.69 -8.31
N ASP A 664 -22.67 -10.44 -9.39
CA ASP A 664 -22.30 -11.85 -9.41
C ASP A 664 -20.77 -12.01 -9.39
N TYR A 665 -19.99 -10.97 -9.73
CA TYR A 665 -18.53 -11.04 -9.84
C TYR A 665 -17.79 -10.10 -8.89
N LEU A 666 -18.30 -8.89 -8.64
CA LEU A 666 -17.64 -7.88 -7.80
C LEU A 666 -18.58 -7.39 -6.72
N ASN A 667 -18.18 -7.47 -5.45
CA ASN A 667 -18.99 -7.01 -4.34
C ASN A 667 -18.18 -6.16 -3.36
N PHE A 668 -18.77 -5.07 -2.92
CA PHE A 668 -18.23 -4.18 -1.89
C PHE A 668 -19.08 -4.29 -0.62
N TYR A 669 -18.40 -4.38 0.51
CA TYR A 669 -18.98 -4.52 1.84
C TYR A 669 -18.33 -3.52 2.80
N CYS A 670 -19.02 -3.27 3.91
CA CYS A 670 -18.44 -2.63 5.09
C CYS A 670 -18.84 -3.38 6.36
N LEU A 671 -18.20 -3.07 7.48
CA LEU A 671 -18.48 -3.71 8.75
C LEU A 671 -19.26 -2.77 9.69
N GLY A 672 -20.18 -3.34 10.46
CA GLY A 672 -20.99 -2.60 11.42
C GLY A 672 -21.42 -3.47 12.58
N LYS A 673 -21.61 -2.81 13.73
CA LYS A 673 -22.11 -3.44 14.95
C LYS A 673 -23.37 -2.74 15.40
N ARG A 674 -24.31 -3.54 15.91
CA ARG A 674 -25.46 -3.08 16.68
C ARG A 674 -25.61 -3.95 17.92
N GLU A 675 -25.68 -3.31 19.08
CA GLU A 675 -25.79 -3.94 20.39
C GLU A 675 -27.03 -3.45 21.14
N SER A 676 -27.74 -4.41 21.73
CA SER A 676 -28.81 -4.21 22.67
C SER A 676 -28.21 -3.87 24.03
N TYR A 677 -28.14 -2.57 24.33
CA TYR A 677 -27.67 -2.10 25.62
C TYR A 677 -28.61 -2.56 26.75
N LEU A 678 -28.19 -3.55 27.53
CA LEU A 678 -28.80 -3.92 28.81
C LEU A 678 -28.20 -3.02 29.90
N GLU A 679 -29.03 -2.14 30.49
CA GLU A 679 -28.66 -1.48 31.75
C GLU A 679 -28.38 -2.57 32.80
N LYS A 680 -27.11 -2.87 33.08
CA LYS A 680 -26.76 -3.46 34.38
C LYS A 680 -27.14 -2.41 35.41
N SER A 681 -28.09 -2.73 36.28
CA SER A 681 -28.61 -1.87 37.33
C SER A 681 -27.51 -1.46 38.31
N SER A 682 -26.69 -0.46 37.97
CA SER A 682 -25.85 0.23 38.93
C SER A 682 -26.71 1.27 39.62
N THR A 683 -27.31 0.88 40.75
CA THR A 683 -27.68 1.82 41.79
C THR A 683 -26.44 2.62 42.15
N HIS A 684 -26.25 3.82 41.59
CA HIS A 684 -25.73 5.01 42.27
C HIS A 684 -25.56 6.20 41.32
N SER A 685 -26.05 7.34 41.81
CA SER A 685 -25.90 8.72 41.34
C SER A 685 -26.70 9.14 40.10
N SER A 686 -27.90 9.65 40.40
CA SER A 686 -28.60 10.69 39.64
C SER A 686 -27.69 11.91 39.38
N ASN A 687 -27.52 12.24 38.10
CA ASN A 687 -27.25 13.56 37.49
C ASN A 687 -26.18 13.51 36.40
N GLY A 688 -26.45 12.79 35.32
CA GLY A 688 -25.74 12.91 34.05
C GLY A 688 -26.75 13.02 32.91
N SER A 689 -26.72 14.12 32.17
CA SER A 689 -27.55 14.32 30.98
C SER A 689 -27.22 13.25 29.94
N PHE A 690 -28.11 12.27 29.79
CA PHE A 690 -28.05 11.25 28.75
C PHE A 690 -28.03 11.92 27.36
N VAL A 691 -27.33 11.32 26.40
CA VAL A 691 -27.62 11.50 24.96
C VAL A 691 -29.13 11.43 24.80
N ASN A 692 -29.71 12.33 23.99
CA ASN A 692 -31.15 12.39 23.73
C ASN A 692 -31.64 10.94 23.46
N ARG A 693 -32.32 10.34 24.46
CA ARG A 693 -32.51 8.89 24.59
C ARG A 693 -33.30 8.30 23.41
N ASP A 694 -33.98 9.16 22.67
CA ASP A 694 -34.85 8.83 21.54
C ASP A 694 -34.10 8.67 20.20
N GLN A 695 -32.78 8.90 20.13
CA GLN A 695 -31.99 8.82 18.87
C GLN A 695 -30.76 7.90 18.91
N ASN A 696 -30.48 7.21 20.02
CA ASN A 696 -29.37 6.23 20.07
C ASN A 696 -29.86 4.84 19.62
N PHE A 697 -29.54 4.48 18.37
CA PHE A 697 -29.88 3.19 17.77
C PHE A 697 -29.02 2.01 18.25
N GLY A 698 -28.02 2.27 19.12
CA GLY A 698 -27.13 1.24 19.65
C GLY A 698 -26.20 0.67 18.58
N ARG A 699 -25.84 1.45 17.55
CA ARG A 699 -25.05 1.01 16.40
C ARG A 699 -23.87 1.93 16.10
N PHE A 700 -22.83 1.37 15.50
CA PHE A 700 -21.74 2.13 14.89
C PHE A 700 -21.00 1.27 13.86
N MET A 701 -20.21 1.88 12.97
CA MET A 701 -19.36 1.09 12.08
C MET A 701 -18.26 0.39 12.88
N ILE A 702 -17.86 -0.79 12.44
CA ILE A 702 -16.57 -1.37 12.78
C ILE A 702 -15.60 -0.84 11.73
N TYR A 703 -14.55 -0.16 12.17
CA TYR A 703 -13.63 0.48 11.27
C TYR A 703 -12.64 -0.53 10.71
N VAL A 704 -12.72 -0.74 9.40
CA VAL A 704 -11.80 -1.59 8.65
C VAL A 704 -10.51 -0.81 8.43
N HIS A 705 -9.53 -1.04 9.29
CA HIS A 705 -8.18 -0.53 9.15
C HIS A 705 -7.25 -1.57 8.50
N ALA A 706 -7.74 -2.75 8.17
CA ALA A 706 -7.00 -3.78 7.43
C ALA A 706 -6.27 -3.26 6.17
N LYS A 707 -5.19 -3.94 5.79
CA LYS A 707 -4.49 -3.78 4.49
C LYS A 707 -4.00 -5.14 3.99
N GLY A 708 -4.93 -5.93 3.48
CA GLY A 708 -4.61 -7.28 2.99
C GLY A 708 -5.40 -7.73 1.77
N ILE A 709 -4.84 -8.73 1.10
CA ILE A 709 -5.47 -9.45 -0.01
C ILE A 709 -5.16 -10.95 0.15
N ILE A 710 -6.19 -11.78 -0.03
CA ILE A 710 -6.11 -13.24 -0.14
C ILE A 710 -6.51 -13.60 -1.56
N VAL A 711 -5.71 -14.44 -2.22
CA VAL A 711 -5.95 -14.90 -3.58
C VAL A 711 -6.00 -16.42 -3.60
N ASP A 712 -7.13 -16.93 -4.12
CA ASP A 712 -7.37 -18.35 -4.37
C ASP A 712 -7.12 -19.28 -3.16
N ASP A 713 -7.22 -18.75 -1.93
CA ASP A 713 -6.89 -19.46 -0.67
C ASP A 713 -5.47 -20.06 -0.60
N GLU A 714 -4.55 -19.62 -1.48
CA GLU A 714 -3.15 -20.10 -1.54
C GLU A 714 -2.12 -19.01 -1.23
N TYR A 715 -2.43 -17.74 -1.48
CA TYR A 715 -1.50 -16.64 -1.33
C TYR A 715 -2.12 -15.47 -0.58
N VAL A 716 -1.33 -14.83 0.28
CA VAL A 716 -1.76 -13.68 1.08
C VAL A 716 -0.73 -12.55 1.01
N ILE A 717 -1.19 -11.30 0.96
CA ILE A 717 -0.38 -10.11 1.23
C ILE A 717 -0.97 -9.39 2.44
N ILE A 718 -0.15 -9.06 3.43
CA ILE A 718 -0.52 -8.24 4.59
C ILE A 718 0.57 -7.20 4.82
N GLY A 719 0.18 -5.97 5.14
CA GLY A 719 1.13 -4.90 5.42
C GLY A 719 0.46 -3.62 5.91
N SER A 720 1.11 -2.49 5.64
CA SER A 720 0.61 -1.16 6.00
C SER A 720 0.00 -0.39 4.83
N ALA A 721 0.15 -0.89 3.60
CA ALA A 721 -0.18 -0.18 2.36
C ALA A 721 -1.67 -0.23 2.00
N ASN A 722 -2.27 0.95 1.92
CA ASN A 722 -3.63 1.13 1.44
C ASN A 722 -3.75 0.96 -0.08
N ILE A 723 -4.94 0.64 -0.58
CA ILE A 723 -5.24 0.73 -2.03
C ILE A 723 -5.60 2.18 -2.36
N ASN A 724 -4.56 3.01 -2.39
CA ASN A 724 -4.59 4.40 -2.83
C ASN A 724 -3.21 4.76 -3.42
N GLN A 725 -3.10 5.92 -4.05
CA GLN A 725 -1.84 6.39 -4.59
C GLN A 725 -0.84 6.73 -3.48
N ARG A 726 -1.28 7.32 -2.36
CA ARG A 726 -0.43 7.61 -1.19
C ARG A 726 0.45 6.42 -0.77
N SER A 727 -0.10 5.22 -0.71
CA SER A 727 0.63 4.01 -0.29
C SER A 727 1.30 3.28 -1.46
N LEU A 728 0.74 3.30 -2.67
CA LEU A 728 1.22 2.48 -3.80
C LEU A 728 2.20 3.19 -4.75
N ASP A 729 2.43 4.49 -4.58
CA ASP A 729 3.31 5.30 -5.45
C ASP A 729 4.81 4.94 -5.29
N GLY A 730 5.22 4.53 -4.09
CA GLY A 730 6.63 4.29 -3.73
C GLY A 730 7.38 5.54 -3.26
N SER A 731 6.96 6.75 -3.69
CA SER A 731 7.62 8.02 -3.31
C SER A 731 6.78 8.96 -2.44
N ARG A 732 5.54 8.57 -2.11
CA ARG A 732 4.64 9.29 -1.19
C ARG A 732 4.89 8.84 0.26
N ASP A 733 3.97 8.08 0.86
CA ASP A 733 4.16 7.49 2.19
C ASP A 733 5.10 6.30 2.10
N THR A 734 5.83 6.02 3.19
CA THR A 734 6.63 4.78 3.25
C THR A 734 5.81 3.64 3.83
N GLU A 735 5.76 2.52 3.13
CA GLU A 735 4.98 1.34 3.49
C GLU A 735 5.84 0.07 3.49
N ILE A 736 5.35 -0.98 4.15
CA ILE A 736 5.93 -2.32 4.15
C ILE A 736 4.81 -3.36 4.09
N ALA A 737 5.04 -4.46 3.37
CA ALA A 737 4.15 -5.60 3.34
C ALA A 737 4.96 -6.89 3.20
N MET A 738 4.37 -8.01 3.60
CA MET A 738 4.82 -9.33 3.18
C MET A 738 3.82 -9.90 2.18
N GLY A 739 4.31 -10.72 1.26
CA GLY A 739 3.47 -11.70 0.57
C GLY A 739 4.00 -13.10 0.79
N ALA A 740 3.10 -14.04 1.01
CA ALA A 740 3.46 -15.38 1.44
C ALA A 740 2.48 -16.44 0.92
N TYR A 741 3.00 -17.66 0.77
CA TYR A 741 2.22 -18.87 0.48
C TYR A 741 2.87 -20.10 1.12
N GLN A 742 2.07 -21.15 1.27
CA GLN A 742 2.56 -22.47 1.66
C GLN A 742 2.78 -23.32 0.38
N PRO A 743 4.02 -23.71 0.03
CA PRO A 743 4.29 -24.42 -1.21
C PRO A 743 3.63 -25.81 -1.26
N ASN A 744 3.25 -26.39 -0.11
CA ASN A 744 2.53 -27.67 -0.04
C ASN A 744 0.99 -27.53 -0.07
N HIS A 745 0.46 -26.30 -0.03
CA HIS A 745 -0.98 -25.99 -0.10
C HIS A 745 -1.27 -25.00 -1.24
N ASN A 746 -1.14 -25.47 -2.48
CA ASN A 746 -1.45 -24.69 -3.68
C ASN A 746 -2.27 -25.50 -4.70
N TRP A 747 -2.93 -24.81 -5.62
CA TRP A 747 -3.80 -25.43 -6.63
C TRP A 747 -3.04 -26.33 -7.62
N ALA A 748 -1.86 -25.91 -8.10
CA ALA A 748 -1.13 -26.67 -9.12
C ALA A 748 -0.60 -28.03 -8.62
N GLY A 749 -0.09 -28.07 -7.39
CA GLY A 749 0.44 -29.27 -6.77
C GLY A 749 -0.65 -30.23 -6.32
N ARG A 750 -1.70 -29.73 -5.64
CA ARG A 750 -2.75 -30.58 -5.07
C ARG A 750 -3.86 -30.95 -6.06
N LYS A 751 -4.06 -30.17 -7.12
CA LYS A 751 -5.17 -30.32 -8.10
C LYS A 751 -6.57 -30.30 -7.46
N LYS A 752 -6.68 -29.74 -6.26
CA LYS A 752 -7.91 -29.49 -5.49
C LYS A 752 -7.74 -28.21 -4.69
N HIS A 753 -8.84 -27.66 -4.18
CA HIS A 753 -8.83 -26.47 -3.34
C HIS A 753 -7.86 -26.64 -2.15
N PRO A 754 -6.80 -25.81 -2.04
CA PRO A 754 -5.88 -25.86 -0.91
C PRO A 754 -6.59 -25.43 0.39
N ARG A 755 -6.46 -26.25 1.44
CA ARG A 755 -7.03 -25.95 2.77
C ARG A 755 -5.94 -25.81 3.82
N GLY A 756 -4.94 -24.99 3.50
CA GLY A 756 -3.85 -24.62 4.42
C GLY A 756 -4.23 -23.45 5.35
N GLN A 757 -3.22 -22.82 5.94
CA GLN A 757 -3.36 -21.70 6.85
C GLN A 757 -4.01 -20.46 6.20
N VAL A 758 -3.76 -20.20 4.91
CA VAL A 758 -4.40 -19.08 4.18
C VAL A 758 -5.92 -19.28 4.10
N TYR A 759 -6.36 -20.48 3.71
CA TYR A 759 -7.77 -20.89 3.76
C TYR A 759 -8.34 -20.78 5.17
N GLY A 760 -7.63 -21.29 6.19
CA GLY A 760 -8.07 -21.23 7.58
C GLY A 760 -8.29 -19.80 8.06
N TYR A 761 -7.36 -18.91 7.74
CA TYR A 761 -7.43 -17.48 8.04
C TYR A 761 -8.62 -16.81 7.35
N ARG A 762 -8.82 -17.06 6.05
CA ARG A 762 -9.95 -16.52 5.29
C ARG A 762 -11.30 -17.02 5.81
N MET A 763 -11.41 -18.30 6.21
CA MET A 763 -12.60 -18.84 6.88
C MET A 763 -12.81 -18.14 8.23
N SER A 764 -11.76 -17.91 9.02
CA SER A 764 -11.85 -17.27 10.34
C SER A 764 -12.37 -15.84 10.24
N LEU A 765 -11.85 -15.05 9.29
CA LEU A 765 -12.38 -13.71 8.98
C LEU A 765 -13.84 -13.77 8.54
N TRP A 766 -14.21 -14.72 7.68
CA TRP A 766 -15.60 -14.86 7.24
C TRP A 766 -16.56 -15.25 8.35
N ILE A 767 -16.13 -16.06 9.31
CA ILE A 767 -16.95 -16.39 10.49
C ILE A 767 -17.24 -15.14 11.30
N GLU A 768 -16.20 -14.36 11.62
CA GLU A 768 -16.33 -13.09 12.33
C GLU A 768 -17.32 -12.16 11.61
N HIS A 769 -17.14 -12.02 10.30
CA HIS A 769 -17.89 -11.09 9.48
C HIS A 769 -19.32 -11.54 9.19
N LEU A 770 -19.55 -12.83 8.93
CA LEU A 770 -20.87 -13.37 8.53
C LEU A 770 -21.66 -13.92 9.73
N GLY A 771 -20.99 -14.18 10.86
CA GLY A 771 -21.57 -14.67 12.10
C GLY A 771 -21.78 -16.19 12.15
N ASN A 772 -21.44 -16.93 11.09
CA ASN A 772 -21.59 -18.39 11.03
C ASN A 772 -20.67 -19.07 10.00
N LEU A 773 -20.56 -20.40 10.12
CA LEU A 773 -19.96 -21.28 9.12
C LEU A 773 -21.04 -21.92 8.26
N GLU A 774 -20.88 -21.88 6.94
CA GLU A 774 -21.72 -22.61 5.99
C GLU A 774 -20.85 -23.27 4.91
N ASP A 775 -21.23 -24.47 4.46
CA ASP A 775 -20.48 -25.23 3.44
C ASP A 775 -20.31 -24.48 2.12
N VAL A 776 -21.22 -23.55 1.82
CA VAL A 776 -21.13 -22.74 0.60
C VAL A 776 -19.93 -21.79 0.61
N PHE A 777 -19.40 -21.43 1.79
CA PHE A 777 -18.22 -20.59 1.94
C PHE A 777 -16.92 -21.34 1.62
N LEU A 778 -16.98 -22.66 1.46
CA LEU A 778 -15.84 -23.49 1.07
C LEU A 778 -15.45 -23.27 -0.39
N GLU A 779 -16.31 -22.69 -1.23
CA GLU A 779 -16.05 -22.45 -2.66
C GLU A 779 -16.38 -20.98 -3.00
N PRO A 780 -15.49 -20.03 -2.63
CA PRO A 780 -15.77 -18.59 -2.73
C PRO A 780 -15.97 -18.08 -4.16
N GLU A 781 -15.43 -18.77 -5.17
CA GLU A 781 -15.71 -18.43 -6.56
C GLU A 781 -17.18 -18.69 -6.90
N SER A 782 -17.85 -19.65 -6.26
CA SER A 782 -19.16 -20.13 -6.70
C SER A 782 -20.24 -19.05 -6.64
N ILE A 783 -21.20 -19.12 -7.58
CA ILE A 783 -22.34 -18.18 -7.58
C ILE A 783 -23.24 -18.39 -6.35
N ALA A 784 -23.30 -19.61 -5.82
CA ALA A 784 -24.03 -19.91 -4.60
C ALA A 784 -23.41 -19.18 -3.41
N CYS A 785 -22.07 -19.18 -3.31
CA CYS A 785 -21.36 -18.46 -2.26
C CYS A 785 -21.61 -16.96 -2.35
N VAL A 786 -21.38 -16.35 -3.53
CA VAL A 786 -21.61 -14.91 -3.74
C VAL A 786 -23.04 -14.51 -3.35
N LYS A 787 -24.06 -15.28 -3.79
CA LYS A 787 -25.45 -14.99 -3.44
C LYS A 787 -25.71 -15.11 -1.94
N ARG A 788 -25.14 -16.12 -1.27
CA ARG A 788 -25.32 -16.30 0.17
C ARG A 788 -24.65 -15.19 0.98
N VAL A 789 -23.41 -14.83 0.64
CA VAL A 789 -22.70 -13.70 1.27
C VAL A 789 -23.49 -12.39 1.07
N ASN A 790 -23.95 -12.10 -0.16
CA ASN A 790 -24.76 -10.93 -0.43
C ASN A 790 -26.08 -10.92 0.35
N GLN A 791 -26.75 -12.07 0.47
CA GLN A 791 -27.98 -12.19 1.26
C GLN A 791 -27.74 -11.89 2.74
N LEU A 792 -26.69 -12.46 3.34
CA LEU A 792 -26.32 -12.19 4.73
C LEU A 792 -25.94 -10.72 4.94
N ALA A 793 -25.19 -10.15 4.00
CA ALA A 793 -24.78 -8.75 4.04
C ALA A 793 -25.97 -7.77 3.91
N GLU A 794 -26.99 -8.13 3.13
CA GLU A 794 -28.25 -7.37 3.04
C GLU A 794 -29.07 -7.49 4.32
N GLN A 795 -29.22 -8.70 4.89
CA GLN A 795 -29.89 -8.91 6.18
C GLN A 795 -29.22 -8.14 7.33
N ASN A 796 -27.88 -8.14 7.36
CA ASN A 796 -27.11 -7.40 8.35
C ASN A 796 -27.29 -5.88 8.16
N TRP A 797 -27.31 -5.39 6.92
CA TRP A 797 -27.62 -3.98 6.63
C TRP A 797 -29.02 -3.59 7.11
N GLU A 798 -30.04 -4.39 6.78
CA GLU A 798 -31.43 -4.17 7.24
C GLU A 798 -31.52 -4.12 8.76
N CYS A 799 -30.85 -5.05 9.46
CA CYS A 799 -30.76 -5.06 10.91
C CYS A 799 -30.03 -3.82 11.44
N TYR A 800 -28.94 -3.39 10.80
CA TYR A 800 -28.20 -2.20 11.18
C TYR A 800 -29.07 -0.95 11.07
N VAL A 801 -29.80 -0.77 9.96
CA VAL A 801 -30.59 0.45 9.72
C VAL A 801 -31.97 0.47 10.37
N SER A 802 -32.50 -0.69 10.82
CA SER A 802 -33.87 -0.83 11.35
C SER A 802 -34.23 0.20 12.43
N SER A 803 -35.40 0.81 12.29
CA SER A 803 -36.03 1.66 13.31
C SER A 803 -36.72 0.88 14.42
N GLU A 804 -36.95 -0.42 14.23
CA GLU A 804 -37.72 -1.29 15.15
C GLU A 804 -36.80 -2.18 15.99
N GLY A 805 -36.94 -2.11 17.32
CA GLY A 805 -36.27 -2.98 18.28
C GLY A 805 -34.74 -2.81 18.34
N ARG A 806 -34.15 -3.06 19.51
CA ARG A 806 -32.69 -3.19 19.64
C ARG A 806 -32.35 -4.67 19.54
N GLN A 807 -32.26 -5.20 18.32
CA GLN A 807 -31.78 -6.56 18.10
C GLN A 807 -30.26 -6.53 17.87
N ASP A 808 -29.55 -7.46 18.51
CA ASP A 808 -28.13 -7.66 18.27
C ASP A 808 -27.90 -8.15 16.84
N MET A 809 -26.94 -7.54 16.15
CA MET A 809 -26.45 -8.07 14.88
C MET A 809 -25.64 -9.35 15.14
N LYS A 810 -25.92 -10.39 14.33
CA LYS A 810 -25.23 -11.68 14.42
C LYS A 810 -23.90 -11.72 13.66
N GLY A 811 -23.84 -11.08 12.50
CA GLY A 811 -22.62 -10.86 11.73
C GLY A 811 -22.38 -9.36 11.55
N HIS A 812 -21.15 -9.01 11.16
CA HIS A 812 -20.70 -7.63 11.02
C HIS A 812 -20.72 -7.13 9.57
N MET A 813 -20.60 -8.02 8.59
CA MET A 813 -20.53 -7.68 7.17
C MET A 813 -21.89 -7.19 6.68
N MET A 814 -21.89 -6.00 6.12
CA MET A 814 -23.03 -5.37 5.49
C MET A 814 -22.69 -5.06 4.04
N LYS A 815 -23.73 -5.07 3.19
CA LYS A 815 -23.61 -4.52 1.84
C LYS A 815 -23.16 -3.05 1.96
N TYR A 816 -22.14 -2.66 1.20
CA TYR A 816 -21.76 -1.24 1.14
C TYR A 816 -22.97 -0.44 0.62
N PRO A 817 -23.33 0.73 1.20
CA PRO A 817 -24.65 1.39 0.99
C PRO A 817 -24.84 2.05 -0.39
N VAL A 818 -24.57 1.29 -1.45
CA VAL A 818 -24.73 1.64 -2.85
C VAL A 818 -25.62 0.61 -3.54
N GLU A 819 -26.37 1.09 -4.52
CA GLU A 819 -27.08 0.27 -5.48
C GLU A 819 -26.28 0.21 -6.78
N VAL A 820 -26.11 -1.01 -7.30
CA VAL A 820 -25.47 -1.28 -8.58
C VAL A 820 -26.53 -1.85 -9.50
N LYS A 821 -26.69 -1.24 -10.67
CA LYS A 821 -27.63 -1.71 -11.69
C LYS A 821 -26.95 -2.68 -12.66
N ARG A 822 -27.75 -3.39 -13.44
CA ARG A 822 -27.27 -4.32 -14.50
C ARG A 822 -26.39 -3.65 -15.56
N ASP A 823 -26.64 -2.38 -15.84
CA ASP A 823 -25.85 -1.55 -16.76
C ASP A 823 -24.54 -1.01 -16.13
N GLY A 824 -24.21 -1.44 -14.91
CA GLY A 824 -23.01 -1.00 -14.18
C GLY A 824 -23.15 0.37 -13.51
N LYS A 825 -24.31 1.03 -13.60
CA LYS A 825 -24.53 2.30 -12.93
C LYS A 825 -24.54 2.13 -11.41
N VAL A 826 -23.69 2.90 -10.73
CA VAL A 826 -23.60 2.97 -9.27
C VAL A 826 -24.27 4.23 -8.76
N GLN A 827 -25.19 4.08 -7.81
CA GLN A 827 -25.86 5.16 -7.10
C GLN A 827 -25.93 4.85 -5.59
N SER A 828 -26.19 5.84 -4.76
CA SER A 828 -26.44 5.58 -3.34
C SER A 828 -27.68 4.70 -3.18
N LEU A 829 -27.72 3.87 -2.14
CA LEU A 829 -28.90 3.08 -1.83
C LEU A 829 -30.09 4.03 -1.56
N PRO A 830 -31.29 3.78 -2.13
CA PRO A 830 -32.43 4.67 -1.96
C PRO A 830 -32.79 4.92 -0.49
N GLY A 831 -32.91 6.20 -0.09
CA GLY A 831 -33.18 6.60 1.30
C GLY A 831 -31.92 6.66 2.19
N PHE A 832 -30.76 6.28 1.66
CA PHE A 832 -29.47 6.31 2.35
C PHE A 832 -28.43 7.06 1.50
N GLU A 833 -28.81 8.23 0.97
CA GLU A 833 -27.88 9.11 0.25
C GLU A 833 -26.76 9.62 1.17
N SER A 834 -27.02 9.67 2.49
CA SER A 834 -26.05 9.94 3.54
C SER A 834 -25.94 8.77 4.52
N PHE A 835 -24.81 8.67 5.23
CA PHE A 835 -24.64 7.62 6.23
C PHE A 835 -25.62 7.79 7.41
N PRO A 836 -26.15 6.69 7.98
CA PRO A 836 -27.03 6.73 9.14
C PRO A 836 -26.38 7.45 10.32
N ASP A 837 -27.16 8.27 11.03
CA ASP A 837 -26.82 8.97 12.30
C ASP A 837 -25.73 10.07 12.21
N VAL A 838 -24.72 9.91 11.35
CA VAL A 838 -23.54 10.79 11.28
C VAL A 838 -23.52 11.73 10.06
N GLY A 839 -24.42 11.50 9.10
CA GLY A 839 -24.46 12.27 7.85
C GLY A 839 -23.27 11.99 6.92
N GLY A 840 -23.03 12.89 5.97
CA GLY A 840 -22.00 12.73 4.93
C GLY A 840 -22.52 11.88 3.77
N LYS A 841 -22.32 12.33 2.53
CA LYS A 841 -22.83 11.60 1.36
C LYS A 841 -22.05 10.31 1.17
N VAL A 842 -22.76 9.21 0.91
CA VAL A 842 -22.14 7.88 0.71
C VAL A 842 -21.17 7.87 -0.48
N LEU A 843 -21.56 8.51 -1.59
CA LEU A 843 -20.71 8.63 -2.78
C LEU A 843 -19.82 9.88 -2.78
N GLY A 844 -19.68 10.53 -1.61
CA GLY A 844 -18.85 11.69 -1.40
C GLY A 844 -19.26 12.93 -2.20
N ALA A 845 -18.38 13.93 -2.16
CA ALA A 845 -18.49 15.16 -2.93
C ALA A 845 -17.08 15.71 -3.24
N HIS A 846 -16.88 16.14 -4.48
CA HIS A 846 -15.66 16.83 -4.88
C HIS A 846 -15.63 18.25 -4.30
N GLY A 847 -14.50 18.63 -3.75
CA GLY A 847 -14.23 19.93 -3.13
C GLY A 847 -13.03 20.63 -3.76
N THR A 848 -12.33 21.44 -2.95
CA THR A 848 -11.18 22.25 -3.38
C THR A 848 -9.85 21.73 -2.84
N LEU A 849 -9.84 20.56 -2.19
CA LEU A 849 -8.62 19.98 -1.66
C LEU A 849 -7.73 19.49 -2.81
N PRO A 850 -6.42 19.77 -2.79
CA PRO A 850 -5.50 19.20 -3.77
C PRO A 850 -5.57 17.67 -3.80
N ASP A 851 -5.76 17.08 -4.99
CA ASP A 851 -5.92 15.63 -5.16
C ASP A 851 -4.79 14.83 -4.51
N VAL A 852 -3.56 15.33 -4.54
CA VAL A 852 -2.38 14.68 -3.94
C VAL A 852 -2.52 14.41 -2.44
N LEU A 853 -3.42 15.12 -1.74
CA LEU A 853 -3.70 14.90 -0.32
C LEU A 853 -4.62 13.71 -0.09
N THR A 854 -5.59 13.53 -0.97
CA THR A 854 -6.75 12.65 -0.80
C THR A 854 -6.72 11.43 -1.74
N THR A 855 -5.71 11.34 -2.61
CA THR A 855 -5.47 10.21 -3.55
C THR A 855 -4.41 9.23 -3.10
#